data_AF-A0A6H9FXK5-F1
#
_entry.id   AF-A0A6H9FXK5-F1
#
_cell.length_a   1.000
_cell.length_b   1.000
_cell.length_c   1.000
_cell.angle_alpha   90.00
_cell.angle_beta   90.00
_cell.angle_gamma   90.00
#
_symmetry.space_group_name_H-M   'P 1'
#
loop_
_entity.id
_entity.type
_entity.pdbx_description
1 polymer ?
#
loop_
_entity_poly.entity_id
_entity_poly.type
_entity_poly.pdbx_seq_one_letter_code
_entity_poly.pdbx_strand_id
1 'polypeptide(L)'
;MVVSQVVTKYPVITGIEEVTRQDNSFSNQILILFSAPLLNEDLEPVENLAIQPEIEAIASVLEGISHPIAVEIVVKVATSRTLQDAFSSRVKPLIIHFIGHGMREVDSTALVLEDEAGITRSFTEKELEIALSNQKQSPCQLALLNACYSEKLAQAFVKAGVPHVIGIDAEDKILDVAARCFSQRLYQALFNQDEIGNAFLVSRDAVKLDDKLKTIFNSETFQPGVNFDQAFKFRLLPQSPHNQSLIIERANSRSVIYPQWSNTNISRDDPNFVGRRQEIHQVIKVLVETDQRCLALHGMGGIGKTALAYAIGRWLHERKRYRDGVWFISLRDTDSVGTLITKVQQSLELKSFALERELRNSRIFLILDDLDRLIEKESNELIDLLNLLLEQCPDLRLLLTSRDSLVRDIFYCHQEEVCSMGVSETRKIFRKYAPSQAQWGDNEDLEEDFNLLIKFLDGYPLPIKLAASYMRENQFTLKILCEELNIEPLEVFDSYSPEERKERSLRITLERSFEMLSVEGQDIFPLLAFFPSGLSRDLARAIGGRSGQKALGELLKFSMAEKSLTASDWRLTLPEPARTYAESKLQQGRGIDYLAPLVLGFYYSNFCDTVLRLFDNQDHKKGEQLLLQENSNLILFLQWGYEHELSSEQICRSARMTASLSPYWRWIEANQDPLVRLRLASLAAQRNQDREGEDLVRNAIAALASRGSFRTVQSLAQGSEEQSEFEVITVNSRGEKIKLELKQPQYFTENLSSEVILDMAAIPGGTFTMGTEDEEIERLVKKFNREGYRREGYRTERPQHQVTVPPFFMGKYPITQAQWRAIASRTDLKVKQDLALNPAHFKDRPDSDRRPVEQVNWYDAVEFCARLSKLTGGEYRLPSEAEWEYACRAGTTTPFYFGETITGELANYDASYTYADEPKGECLNETTPVGQFPPNAFGLYDMHGNVWEWCADTWHDNYDSAPTDGSVWIENGDDNRSSLRGGSWGLNPSYCRSAYRSSYDLLRRRLRYGNLGFRVVCVFGRTL
;
A
#
# COMPACT_ATOMS: atom_id res chain seq x y z
N MET A 1 8.04 17.80 24.64
CA MET A 1 6.95 18.08 23.68
C MET A 1 7.54 18.77 22.47
N VAL A 2 7.62 18.07 21.34
CA VAL A 2 7.90 18.65 20.02
C VAL A 2 6.89 18.00 19.08
N VAL A 3 6.07 18.80 18.40
CA VAL A 3 5.04 18.28 17.49
C VAL A 3 5.66 18.17 16.11
N SER A 4 5.81 16.95 15.61
CA SER A 4 6.24 16.70 14.22
C SER A 4 5.16 17.21 13.26
N GLN A 5 5.55 18.16 12.40
CA GLN A 5 4.71 18.60 11.29
C GLN A 5 4.69 17.52 10.21
N VAL A 6 3.59 16.78 10.12
CA VAL A 6 3.24 16.07 8.89
C VAL A 6 2.81 17.14 7.88
N VAL A 7 3.51 17.19 6.75
CA VAL A 7 3.31 18.20 5.70
C VAL A 7 2.23 17.70 4.75
N THR A 8 1.12 18.44 4.63
CA THR A 8 0.10 18.22 3.59
C THR A 8 0.65 18.62 2.23
N LYS A 9 0.44 17.80 1.19
CA LYS A 9 0.95 18.04 -0.18
C LYS A 9 0.10 17.37 -1.27
N TYR A 10 -0.93 18.06 -1.72
CA TYR A 10 -1.61 17.78 -2.99
C TYR A 10 -1.51 18.98 -3.94
N PRO A 11 -1.61 18.79 -5.28
CA PRO A 11 -1.14 19.79 -6.24
C PRO A 11 -1.98 21.07 -6.21
N VAL A 12 -1.28 22.20 -6.29
CA VAL A 12 -1.90 23.53 -6.43
C VAL A 12 -2.51 23.64 -7.82
N ILE A 13 -3.80 23.34 -7.93
CA ILE A 13 -4.66 24.03 -8.89
C ILE A 13 -4.59 25.52 -8.50
N THR A 14 -4.33 26.41 -9.47
CA THR A 14 -4.05 27.83 -9.18
C THR A 14 -5.32 28.57 -8.75
N GLY A 15 -5.64 28.48 -7.46
CA GLY A 15 -6.78 29.11 -6.80
C GLY A 15 -7.26 28.27 -5.61
N ILE A 16 -7.53 28.94 -4.48
CA ILE A 16 -7.84 28.38 -3.13
C ILE A 16 -6.57 28.00 -2.35
N GLU A 17 -6.32 28.75 -1.26
CA GLU A 17 -5.21 28.56 -0.34
C GLU A 17 -5.52 27.44 0.68
N GLU A 18 -4.49 26.75 1.19
CA GLU A 18 -4.68 25.85 2.34
C GLU A 18 -5.10 26.65 3.58
N VAL A 19 -6.27 26.33 4.15
CA VAL A 19 -6.66 26.83 5.47
C VAL A 19 -5.74 26.18 6.50
N THR A 20 -4.65 26.87 6.83
CA THR A 20 -3.72 26.45 7.88
C THR A 20 -4.45 26.32 9.23
N ARG A 21 -3.89 25.57 10.19
CA ARG A 21 -4.51 25.32 11.51
C ARG A 21 -4.52 26.54 12.46
N GLN A 22 -4.50 27.76 11.93
CA GLN A 22 -4.71 28.99 12.68
C GLN A 22 -6.07 29.58 12.30
N ASP A 23 -6.92 29.68 13.31
CA ASP A 23 -8.25 30.31 13.34
C ASP A 23 -9.35 29.75 12.41
N ASN A 24 -10.34 29.09 13.04
CA ASN A 24 -11.70 28.94 12.50
C ASN A 24 -12.31 30.35 12.35
N SER A 25 -12.04 31.00 11.23
CA SER A 25 -12.13 32.45 11.07
C SER A 25 -13.32 32.94 10.24
N PHE A 26 -14.13 32.03 9.67
CA PHE A 26 -15.31 32.38 8.89
C PHE A 26 -16.60 32.30 9.73
N SER A 27 -17.35 33.40 9.71
CA SER A 27 -18.68 33.58 10.29
C SER A 27 -19.80 33.02 9.40
N ASN A 28 -19.63 33.10 8.08
CA ASN A 28 -20.59 32.65 7.07
C ASN A 28 -20.49 31.13 6.80
N GLN A 29 -20.70 30.29 7.83
CA GLN A 29 -20.62 28.83 7.69
C GLN A 29 -21.99 28.23 7.31
N ILE A 30 -22.02 27.38 6.28
CA ILE A 30 -23.16 26.51 5.91
C ILE A 30 -22.84 25.11 6.44
N LEU A 31 -23.64 24.63 7.40
CA LEU A 31 -23.50 23.28 7.93
C LEU A 31 -24.51 22.34 7.27
N ILE A 32 -24.01 21.47 6.38
CA ILE A 32 -24.78 20.40 5.77
C ILE A 32 -24.71 19.15 6.67
N LEU A 33 -25.88 18.70 7.13
CA LEU A 33 -26.07 17.46 7.90
C LEU A 33 -26.78 16.44 7.00
N PHE A 34 -26.06 15.41 6.55
CA PHE A 34 -26.63 14.39 5.66
C PHE A 34 -26.99 13.09 6.37
N SER A 35 -28.05 12.41 5.94
CA SER A 35 -28.43 11.09 6.43
C SER A 35 -28.76 10.15 5.29
N ALA A 36 -27.88 9.19 5.03
CA ALA A 36 -28.06 8.09 4.08
C ALA A 36 -27.68 6.76 4.74
N PRO A 37 -28.42 6.30 5.78
CA PRO A 37 -28.20 5.01 6.44
C PRO A 37 -28.31 3.86 5.45
N LEU A 38 -27.70 2.73 5.80
CA LEU A 38 -27.68 1.49 5.04
C LEU A 38 -29.00 0.73 5.20
N LEU A 39 -29.39 0.50 6.46
CA LEU A 39 -30.53 -0.33 6.87
C LEU A 39 -31.46 0.42 7.82
N ASN A 40 -32.74 0.04 7.86
CA ASN A 40 -33.70 0.52 8.86
C ASN A 40 -33.56 -0.23 10.20
N GLU A 41 -34.38 0.13 11.19
CA GLU A 41 -34.38 -0.51 12.52
C GLU A 41 -34.75 -2.01 12.45
N ASP A 42 -35.46 -2.45 11.40
CA ASP A 42 -35.77 -3.85 11.08
C ASP A 42 -34.69 -4.57 10.22
N LEU A 43 -33.54 -3.93 9.98
CA LEU A 43 -32.42 -4.40 9.15
C LEU A 43 -32.70 -4.56 7.64
N GLU A 44 -33.76 -3.93 7.12
CA GLU A 44 -34.07 -3.86 5.69
C GLU A 44 -33.31 -2.72 4.96
N PRO A 45 -32.87 -2.90 3.71
CA PRO A 45 -32.17 -1.86 2.93
C PRO A 45 -32.99 -0.58 2.67
N VAL A 46 -32.50 0.55 3.18
CA VAL A 46 -33.05 1.90 2.94
C VAL A 46 -32.76 2.37 1.50
N GLU A 47 -33.52 3.34 1.00
CA GLU A 47 -33.28 3.98 -0.30
C GLU A 47 -32.04 4.91 -0.28
N ASN A 48 -31.35 5.01 -1.41
CA ASN A 48 -30.04 5.64 -1.49
C ASN A 48 -30.09 7.11 -1.94
N LEU A 49 -29.90 8.05 -1.01
CA LEU A 49 -29.85 9.48 -1.30
C LEU A 49 -28.48 9.89 -1.90
N ALA A 50 -28.52 10.55 -3.05
CA ALA A 50 -27.34 10.99 -3.79
C ALA A 50 -26.84 12.38 -3.30
N ILE A 51 -26.23 12.39 -2.12
CA ILE A 51 -25.82 13.61 -1.41
C ILE A 51 -24.72 14.41 -2.14
N GLN A 52 -23.75 13.75 -2.77
CA GLN A 52 -22.62 14.44 -3.41
C GLN A 52 -23.07 15.40 -4.55
N PRO A 53 -23.98 14.99 -5.46
CA PRO A 53 -24.65 15.90 -6.39
C PRO A 53 -25.41 17.09 -5.77
N GLU A 54 -25.76 17.07 -4.48
CA GLU A 54 -26.35 18.23 -3.78
C GLU A 54 -25.30 19.19 -3.26
N ILE A 55 -24.21 18.66 -2.69
CA ILE A 55 -23.07 19.48 -2.23
C ILE A 55 -22.45 20.23 -3.41
N GLU A 56 -22.21 19.54 -4.54
CA GLU A 56 -21.62 20.14 -5.73
C GLU A 56 -22.58 21.11 -6.43
N ALA A 57 -23.89 20.83 -6.41
CA ALA A 57 -24.93 21.75 -6.86
C ALA A 57 -24.95 23.07 -6.06
N ILE A 58 -24.75 23.00 -4.73
CA ILE A 58 -24.69 24.18 -3.86
C ILE A 58 -23.37 24.94 -4.07
N ALA A 59 -22.24 24.23 -4.10
CA ALA A 59 -20.93 24.83 -4.33
C ALA A 59 -20.86 25.58 -5.67
N SER A 60 -21.32 24.97 -6.76
CA SER A 60 -21.34 25.59 -8.10
C SER A 60 -22.23 26.84 -8.16
N VAL A 61 -23.35 26.87 -7.43
CA VAL A 61 -24.19 28.09 -7.29
C VAL A 61 -23.45 29.18 -6.53
N LEU A 62 -22.77 28.84 -5.44
CA LEU A 62 -21.98 29.80 -4.65
C LEU A 62 -20.75 30.32 -5.45
N GLU A 63 -20.22 29.51 -6.37
CA GLU A 63 -19.23 29.86 -7.40
C GLU A 63 -19.80 30.67 -8.59
N GLY A 64 -21.12 30.85 -8.69
CA GLY A 64 -21.78 31.73 -9.67
C GLY A 64 -22.02 33.20 -9.25
N ILE A 65 -21.92 33.53 -7.97
CA ILE A 65 -22.25 34.87 -7.41
C ILE A 65 -21.21 35.96 -7.75
N SER A 66 -21.68 37.13 -8.18
CA SER A 66 -20.85 38.24 -8.69
C SER A 66 -20.20 39.15 -7.62
N HIS A 67 -20.56 38.99 -6.35
CA HIS A 67 -20.19 39.91 -5.26
C HIS A 67 -19.17 39.28 -4.28
N PRO A 68 -18.29 40.07 -3.63
CA PRO A 68 -17.35 39.54 -2.64
C PRO A 68 -18.06 38.91 -1.43
N ILE A 69 -18.00 37.59 -1.35
CA ILE A 69 -18.47 36.78 -0.22
C ILE A 69 -17.38 35.75 0.12
N ALA A 70 -17.20 35.50 1.41
CA ALA A 70 -16.45 34.35 1.92
C ALA A 70 -17.45 33.40 2.58
N VAL A 71 -17.44 32.12 2.19
CA VAL A 71 -18.39 31.09 2.68
C VAL A 71 -17.65 29.79 2.94
N GLU A 72 -17.93 29.14 4.07
CA GLU A 72 -17.42 27.79 4.38
C GLU A 72 -18.59 26.78 4.36
N ILE A 73 -18.51 25.77 3.51
CA ILE A 73 -19.41 24.60 3.52
C ILE A 73 -18.77 23.51 4.39
N VAL A 74 -19.41 23.19 5.51
CA VAL A 74 -19.03 22.08 6.38
C VAL A 74 -20.05 20.96 6.20
N VAL A 75 -19.58 19.80 5.75
CA VAL A 75 -20.42 18.60 5.58
C VAL A 75 -20.13 17.60 6.70
N LYS A 76 -21.18 17.09 7.34
CA LYS A 76 -21.13 16.01 8.35
C LYS A 76 -22.28 15.02 8.15
N VAL A 77 -22.06 13.79 8.60
CA VAL A 77 -23.16 12.83 8.85
C VAL A 77 -24.08 13.39 9.94
N ALA A 78 -25.38 13.23 9.79
CA ALA A 78 -26.39 13.57 10.77
C ALA A 78 -26.58 12.39 11.74
N THR A 79 -26.01 12.53 12.93
CA THR A 79 -26.17 11.61 14.06
C THR A 79 -26.69 12.42 15.25
N SER A 80 -27.25 11.77 16.29
CA SER A 80 -27.73 12.48 17.48
C SER A 80 -26.64 13.36 18.11
N ARG A 81 -25.37 12.96 17.99
CA ARG A 81 -24.21 13.72 18.46
C ARG A 81 -23.86 14.89 17.54
N THR A 82 -23.75 14.70 16.22
CA THR A 82 -23.37 15.82 15.33
C THR A 82 -24.47 16.88 15.26
N LEU A 83 -25.72 16.48 15.48
CA LEU A 83 -26.86 17.36 15.69
C LEU A 83 -26.68 18.18 16.99
N GLN A 84 -26.44 17.54 18.14
CA GLN A 84 -26.15 18.26 19.39
C GLN A 84 -24.91 19.16 19.32
N ASP A 85 -23.84 18.71 18.64
CA ASP A 85 -22.63 19.49 18.39
C ASP A 85 -22.93 20.74 17.54
N ALA A 86 -23.83 20.66 16.55
CA ALA A 86 -24.24 21.80 15.73
C ALA A 86 -24.93 22.91 16.53
N PHE A 87 -25.65 22.54 17.60
CA PHE A 87 -26.37 23.50 18.44
C PHE A 87 -25.55 24.00 19.63
N SER A 88 -24.53 23.25 20.06
CA SER A 88 -23.65 23.59 21.19
C SER A 88 -22.27 24.13 20.78
N SER A 89 -21.98 24.25 19.48
CA SER A 89 -20.69 24.66 18.95
C SER A 89 -20.29 26.10 19.33
N ARG A 90 -18.97 26.31 19.46
CA ARG A 90 -18.37 27.65 19.69
C ARG A 90 -18.42 28.55 18.45
N VAL A 91 -18.57 27.96 17.26
CA VAL A 91 -18.81 28.64 15.97
C VAL A 91 -20.22 28.28 15.55
N LYS A 92 -21.09 29.28 15.38
CA LYS A 92 -22.49 29.09 14.99
C LYS A 92 -22.62 29.13 13.47
N PRO A 93 -23.26 28.14 12.82
CA PRO A 93 -23.49 28.19 11.37
C PRO A 93 -24.52 29.27 11.01
N LEU A 94 -24.32 29.95 9.89
CA LEU A 94 -25.28 30.87 9.29
C LEU A 94 -26.55 30.11 8.84
N ILE A 95 -26.34 28.96 8.20
CA ILE A 95 -27.40 28.07 7.67
C ILE A 95 -27.13 26.64 8.14
N ILE A 96 -28.17 25.95 8.62
CA ILE A 96 -28.16 24.49 8.82
C ILE A 96 -29.01 23.87 7.71
N HIS A 97 -28.46 22.93 6.95
CA HIS A 97 -29.15 22.25 5.87
C HIS A 97 -29.13 20.74 6.13
N PHE A 98 -30.30 20.19 6.49
CA PHE A 98 -30.48 18.75 6.61
C PHE A 98 -30.87 18.16 5.25
N ILE A 99 -30.19 17.09 4.84
CA ILE A 99 -30.47 16.32 3.62
C ILE A 99 -30.62 14.85 4.04
N GLY A 100 -31.82 14.30 4.04
CA GLY A 100 -32.02 12.94 4.54
C GLY A 100 -33.44 12.44 4.45
N HIS A 101 -33.63 11.18 4.84
CA HIS A 101 -34.97 10.61 4.94
C HIS A 101 -35.76 11.22 6.10
N GLY A 102 -37.08 11.30 5.90
CA GLY A 102 -38.05 11.67 6.94
C GLY A 102 -39.10 10.58 7.03
N MET A 103 -39.39 10.12 8.24
CA MET A 103 -40.34 9.04 8.50
C MET A 103 -41.60 9.59 9.17
N ARG A 104 -42.72 8.92 8.89
CA ARG A 104 -44.03 9.19 9.45
C ARG A 104 -44.63 7.90 9.96
N GLU A 105 -45.00 7.90 11.23
CA GLU A 105 -45.82 6.87 11.86
C GLU A 105 -47.27 7.36 11.94
N VAL A 106 -48.18 6.54 12.48
CA VAL A 106 -49.63 6.84 12.54
C VAL A 106 -49.94 8.23 13.12
N ASP A 107 -49.29 8.59 14.24
CA ASP A 107 -49.46 9.87 14.93
C ASP A 107 -48.16 10.71 15.03
N SER A 108 -47.07 10.28 14.41
CA SER A 108 -45.70 10.77 14.67
C SER A 108 -44.92 11.10 13.38
N THR A 109 -43.95 12.01 13.48
CA THR A 109 -43.00 12.35 12.41
C THR A 109 -41.59 12.47 13.00
N ALA A 110 -40.61 11.88 12.33
CA ALA A 110 -39.22 11.83 12.77
C ALA A 110 -38.23 12.15 11.63
N LEU A 111 -37.15 12.84 11.94
CA LEU A 111 -35.97 12.84 11.06
C LEU A 111 -35.27 11.49 11.18
N VAL A 112 -34.79 10.96 10.06
CA VAL A 112 -33.93 9.77 10.07
C VAL A 112 -32.49 10.21 10.25
N LEU A 113 -31.83 9.78 11.33
CA LEU A 113 -30.40 9.96 11.57
C LEU A 113 -29.64 8.66 11.30
N GLU A 114 -28.32 8.75 11.15
CA GLU A 114 -27.43 7.58 11.14
C GLU A 114 -26.83 7.34 12.53
N ASP A 115 -26.53 6.08 12.84
CA ASP A 115 -25.69 5.70 13.97
C ASP A 115 -24.28 5.24 13.56
N GLU A 116 -23.49 4.74 14.51
CA GLU A 116 -22.11 4.37 14.22
C GLU A 116 -21.99 3.12 13.32
N ALA A 117 -23.00 2.25 13.24
CA ALA A 117 -23.03 1.09 12.34
C ALA A 117 -23.78 1.36 11.01
N GLY A 118 -24.35 2.56 10.84
CA GLY A 118 -25.09 2.95 9.65
C GLY A 118 -26.55 2.50 9.63
N ILE A 119 -27.11 2.15 10.79
CA ILE A 119 -28.55 1.87 10.95
C ILE A 119 -29.29 3.22 11.08
N THR A 120 -30.53 3.30 10.62
CA THR A 120 -31.44 4.42 10.93
C THR A 120 -31.60 4.58 12.44
N ARG A 121 -31.68 5.82 12.92
CA ARG A 121 -32.37 6.13 14.16
C ARG A 121 -33.42 7.20 13.91
N SER A 122 -34.65 6.88 14.27
CA SER A 122 -35.72 7.87 14.37
C SER A 122 -35.34 8.98 15.38
N PHE A 123 -35.67 10.23 15.06
CA PHE A 123 -35.51 11.38 15.95
C PHE A 123 -36.74 12.27 15.89
N THR A 124 -37.58 12.20 16.92
CA THR A 124 -38.93 12.79 16.96
C THR A 124 -38.91 14.29 17.25
N GLU A 125 -40.05 14.97 17.03
CA GLU A 125 -40.24 16.38 17.41
C GLU A 125 -39.86 16.66 18.87
N LYS A 126 -40.20 15.76 19.81
CA LYS A 126 -39.91 15.91 21.24
C LYS A 126 -38.43 15.79 21.57
N GLU A 127 -37.73 14.87 20.92
CA GLU A 127 -36.27 14.68 21.13
C GLU A 127 -35.49 15.83 20.51
N LEU A 128 -35.98 16.35 19.39
CA LEU A 128 -35.49 17.57 18.74
C LEU A 128 -35.72 18.81 19.62
N GLU A 129 -36.91 18.98 20.20
CA GLU A 129 -37.16 20.01 21.22
C GLU A 129 -36.20 19.88 22.41
N ILE A 130 -36.02 18.67 22.96
CA ILE A 130 -35.11 18.44 24.10
C ILE A 130 -33.66 18.78 23.74
N ALA A 131 -33.15 18.32 22.59
CA ALA A 131 -31.79 18.62 22.12
C ALA A 131 -31.57 20.13 21.91
N LEU A 132 -32.59 20.86 21.46
CA LEU A 132 -32.52 22.29 21.16
C LEU A 132 -32.75 23.20 22.38
N SER A 133 -33.62 22.79 23.31
CA SER A 133 -34.13 23.61 24.44
C SER A 133 -33.08 24.14 25.41
N ASN A 134 -31.85 23.60 25.39
CA ASN A 134 -30.75 24.05 26.25
C ASN A 134 -30.09 25.36 25.79
N GLN A 135 -30.50 25.94 24.65
CA GLN A 135 -29.87 27.13 24.06
C GLN A 135 -30.48 28.46 24.52
N LYS A 136 -29.61 29.44 24.81
CA LYS A 136 -29.99 30.81 25.22
C LYS A 136 -30.15 31.82 24.07
N GLN A 137 -29.86 31.39 22.84
CA GLN A 137 -29.86 32.20 21.63
C GLN A 137 -30.05 31.28 20.42
N SER A 138 -30.55 31.82 19.30
CA SER A 138 -30.63 31.06 18.05
C SER A 138 -29.28 30.42 17.67
N PRO A 139 -29.28 29.17 17.15
CA PRO A 139 -28.08 28.50 16.65
C PRO A 139 -27.69 28.92 15.22
N CYS A 140 -28.65 29.36 14.40
CA CYS A 140 -28.44 29.80 13.02
C CYS A 140 -29.44 30.91 12.61
N GLN A 141 -29.34 31.44 11.39
CA GLN A 141 -30.33 32.38 10.86
C GLN A 141 -31.41 31.69 10.02
N LEU A 142 -31.04 30.58 9.35
CA LEU A 142 -31.94 29.75 8.54
C LEU A 142 -31.68 28.26 8.81
N ALA A 143 -32.74 27.46 8.86
CA ALA A 143 -32.67 26.02 8.74
C ALA A 143 -33.48 25.52 7.53
N LEU A 144 -32.92 24.58 6.76
CA LEU A 144 -33.55 23.95 5.60
C LEU A 144 -33.59 22.44 5.83
N LEU A 145 -34.79 21.86 5.90
CA LEU A 145 -35.02 20.44 6.18
C LEU A 145 -35.52 19.70 4.93
N ASN A 146 -34.59 19.32 4.05
CA ASN A 146 -34.86 18.44 2.90
C ASN A 146 -35.06 17.01 3.40
N ALA A 147 -36.25 16.74 3.92
CA ALA A 147 -36.74 15.43 4.35
C ALA A 147 -38.28 15.41 4.23
N CYS A 148 -38.87 14.27 3.89
CA CYS A 148 -40.32 14.11 3.85
C CYS A 148 -40.96 14.41 5.22
N TYR A 149 -42.20 14.91 5.22
CA TYR A 149 -42.99 15.17 6.44
C TYR A 149 -42.34 16.15 7.46
N SER A 150 -41.36 16.97 7.05
CA SER A 150 -40.50 17.71 7.99
C SER A 150 -41.12 18.96 8.62
N GLU A 151 -42.34 19.37 8.27
CA GLU A 151 -43.00 20.58 8.77
C GLU A 151 -43.20 20.59 10.30
N LYS A 152 -43.60 19.47 10.92
CA LYS A 152 -43.72 19.39 12.39
C LYS A 152 -42.36 19.52 13.07
N LEU A 153 -41.34 18.86 12.50
CA LEU A 153 -39.95 18.90 12.99
C LEU A 153 -39.34 20.31 12.83
N ALA A 154 -39.70 21.03 11.76
CA ALA A 154 -39.35 22.43 11.56
C ALA A 154 -39.92 23.37 12.64
N GLN A 155 -41.07 23.03 13.24
CA GLN A 155 -41.60 23.81 14.37
C GLN A 155 -40.72 23.70 15.62
N ALA A 156 -40.03 22.57 15.85
CA ALA A 156 -39.06 22.46 16.94
C ALA A 156 -37.86 23.43 16.77
N PHE A 157 -37.38 23.62 15.53
CA PHE A 157 -36.35 24.63 15.23
C PHE A 157 -36.87 26.06 15.48
N VAL A 158 -38.13 26.36 15.15
CA VAL A 158 -38.75 27.67 15.47
C VAL A 158 -38.88 27.86 16.99
N LYS A 159 -39.32 26.84 17.74
CA LYS A 159 -39.41 26.87 19.22
C LYS A 159 -38.03 27.07 19.87
N ALA A 160 -36.96 26.60 19.22
CA ALA A 160 -35.56 26.84 19.59
C ALA A 160 -35.03 28.24 19.24
N GLY A 161 -35.86 29.11 18.65
CA GLY A 161 -35.52 30.48 18.30
C GLY A 161 -34.84 30.67 16.95
N VAL A 162 -34.81 29.65 16.06
CA VAL A 162 -34.37 29.84 14.67
C VAL A 162 -35.40 30.74 13.96
N PRO A 163 -35.01 31.92 13.44
CA PRO A 163 -35.96 32.89 12.90
C PRO A 163 -36.74 32.38 11.68
N HIS A 164 -36.10 31.55 10.87
CA HIS A 164 -36.61 31.11 9.58
C HIS A 164 -36.31 29.62 9.38
N VAL A 165 -37.33 28.82 9.09
CA VAL A 165 -37.17 27.38 8.84
C VAL A 165 -37.97 26.99 7.60
N ILE A 166 -37.34 26.27 6.69
CA ILE A 166 -38.00 25.67 5.52
C ILE A 166 -38.08 24.17 5.73
N GLY A 167 -39.26 23.60 5.51
CA GLY A 167 -39.52 22.16 5.55
C GLY A 167 -40.44 21.70 4.43
N ILE A 168 -40.81 20.42 4.46
CA ILE A 168 -41.77 19.77 3.57
C ILE A 168 -43.05 19.51 4.37
N ASP A 169 -44.21 19.73 3.76
CA ASP A 169 -45.53 19.54 4.37
C ASP A 169 -45.65 18.20 5.13
N ALA A 170 -46.29 18.25 6.30
CA ALA A 170 -46.39 17.14 7.23
C ALA A 170 -47.02 15.85 6.65
N GLU A 171 -47.77 15.95 5.56
CA GLU A 171 -48.46 14.82 4.93
C GLU A 171 -47.73 14.27 3.68
N ASP A 172 -46.70 14.97 3.19
CA ASP A 172 -46.20 14.85 1.81
C ASP A 172 -44.80 14.23 1.68
N LYS A 173 -44.59 13.52 0.55
CA LYS A 173 -43.27 13.09 0.06
C LYS A 173 -42.74 14.09 -0.99
N ILE A 174 -41.44 14.41 -0.89
CA ILE A 174 -40.70 15.22 -1.87
C ILE A 174 -39.77 14.33 -2.70
N LEU A 175 -39.54 14.67 -3.97
CA LEU A 175 -38.52 14.05 -4.81
C LEU A 175 -37.16 14.76 -4.64
N ASP A 176 -36.07 14.01 -4.54
CA ASP A 176 -34.68 14.50 -4.53
C ASP A 176 -34.40 15.59 -5.58
N VAL A 177 -34.89 15.39 -6.80
CA VAL A 177 -34.69 16.32 -7.93
C VAL A 177 -35.36 17.67 -7.64
N ALA A 178 -36.54 17.67 -7.02
CA ALA A 178 -37.24 18.90 -6.61
C ALA A 178 -36.57 19.56 -5.41
N ALA A 179 -36.16 18.79 -4.40
CA ALA A 179 -35.42 19.29 -3.24
C ALA A 179 -34.09 19.94 -3.64
N ARG A 180 -33.34 19.31 -4.56
CA ARG A 180 -32.08 19.83 -5.13
C ARG A 180 -32.29 21.10 -5.96
N CYS A 181 -33.29 21.12 -6.85
CA CYS A 181 -33.63 22.28 -7.68
C CYS A 181 -34.05 23.48 -6.81
N PHE A 182 -34.89 23.25 -5.79
CA PHE A 182 -35.26 24.26 -4.80
C PHE A 182 -34.04 24.80 -4.06
N SER A 183 -33.18 23.92 -3.53
CA SER A 183 -31.99 24.28 -2.75
C SER A 183 -31.02 25.13 -3.58
N GLN A 184 -30.71 24.72 -4.81
CA GLN A 184 -29.86 25.47 -5.74
C GLN A 184 -30.34 26.91 -5.90
N ARG A 185 -31.64 27.09 -6.21
CA ARG A 185 -32.19 28.43 -6.42
C ARG A 185 -32.25 29.25 -5.13
N LEU A 186 -32.46 28.60 -3.99
CA LEU A 186 -32.52 29.25 -2.68
C LEU A 186 -31.15 29.85 -2.30
N TYR A 187 -30.07 29.06 -2.37
CA TYR A 187 -28.73 29.57 -2.12
C TYR A 187 -28.36 30.71 -3.08
N GLN A 188 -28.79 30.63 -4.35
CA GLN A 188 -28.54 31.68 -5.33
C GLN A 188 -29.26 33.00 -4.98
N ALA A 189 -30.49 32.96 -4.48
CA ALA A 189 -31.23 34.15 -4.09
C ALA A 189 -30.70 34.74 -2.76
N LEU A 190 -30.54 33.90 -1.74
CA LEU A 190 -30.11 34.31 -0.39
C LEU A 190 -28.77 35.06 -0.39
N PHE A 191 -27.77 34.55 -1.13
CA PHE A 191 -26.45 35.19 -1.18
C PHE A 191 -26.34 36.34 -2.21
N ASN A 192 -27.41 36.62 -2.97
CA ASN A 192 -27.61 37.90 -3.65
C ASN A 192 -28.38 38.93 -2.78
N GLN A 193 -28.63 38.62 -1.50
CA GLN A 193 -29.25 39.47 -0.49
C GLN A 193 -30.77 39.71 -0.68
N ASP A 194 -31.45 38.84 -1.43
CA ASP A 194 -32.91 38.78 -1.47
C ASP A 194 -33.51 38.60 -0.06
N GLU A 195 -34.68 39.19 0.19
CA GLU A 195 -35.49 38.88 1.37
C GLU A 195 -35.86 37.38 1.37
N ILE A 196 -35.82 36.73 2.54
CA ILE A 196 -36.01 35.28 2.67
C ILE A 196 -37.38 34.83 2.14
N GLY A 197 -38.43 35.66 2.27
CA GLY A 197 -39.72 35.44 1.63
C GLY A 197 -39.66 35.41 0.10
N ASN A 198 -38.89 36.31 -0.53
CA ASN A 198 -38.69 36.32 -1.97
C ASN A 198 -37.85 35.13 -2.43
N ALA A 199 -36.74 34.86 -1.73
CA ALA A 199 -35.86 33.72 -2.00
C ALA A 199 -36.63 32.38 -1.99
N PHE A 200 -37.52 32.18 -1.01
CA PHE A 200 -38.41 31.02 -0.94
C PHE A 200 -39.36 30.95 -2.15
N LEU A 201 -40.05 32.04 -2.50
CA LEU A 201 -41.01 32.07 -3.61
C LEU A 201 -40.33 31.79 -4.96
N VAL A 202 -39.19 32.44 -5.22
CA VAL A 202 -38.41 32.27 -6.45
C VAL A 202 -37.85 30.85 -6.58
N SER A 203 -37.49 30.21 -5.47
CA SER A 203 -37.01 28.82 -5.44
C SER A 203 -38.13 27.83 -5.70
N ARG A 204 -39.31 28.06 -5.12
CA ARG A 204 -40.51 27.30 -5.39
C ARG A 204 -40.92 27.37 -6.86
N ASP A 205 -40.83 28.56 -7.46
CA ASP A 205 -41.23 28.76 -8.84
C ASP A 205 -40.18 28.21 -9.84
N ALA A 206 -38.91 28.03 -9.44
CA ALA A 206 -37.94 27.25 -10.21
C ALA A 206 -38.31 25.76 -10.30
N VAL A 207 -38.75 25.14 -9.19
CA VAL A 207 -39.26 23.74 -9.19
C VAL A 207 -40.44 23.56 -10.15
N LYS A 208 -41.32 24.56 -10.26
CA LYS A 208 -42.42 24.54 -11.24
C LYS A 208 -41.94 24.51 -12.70
N LEU A 209 -40.81 25.15 -12.98
CA LEU A 209 -40.31 25.38 -14.34
C LEU A 209 -39.31 24.32 -14.83
N ASP A 210 -38.67 23.57 -13.93
CA ASP A 210 -37.62 22.58 -14.21
C ASP A 210 -37.99 21.54 -15.30
N ASP A 211 -37.15 21.39 -16.33
CA ASP A 211 -37.44 20.49 -17.45
C ASP A 211 -37.24 18.99 -17.14
N LYS A 212 -36.46 18.62 -16.11
CA LYS A 212 -36.22 17.22 -15.73
C LYS A 212 -37.43 16.66 -14.98
N LEU A 213 -38.03 17.45 -14.09
CA LEU A 213 -39.27 17.08 -13.41
C LEU A 213 -40.43 16.85 -14.40
N LYS A 214 -40.42 17.50 -15.57
CA LYS A 214 -41.44 17.29 -16.63
C LYS A 214 -41.39 15.89 -17.22
N THR A 215 -40.20 15.29 -17.29
CA THR A 215 -40.00 13.92 -17.80
C THR A 215 -40.24 12.84 -16.74
N ILE A 216 -40.41 13.20 -15.47
CA ILE A 216 -40.69 12.25 -14.39
C ILE A 216 -42.20 11.96 -14.34
N PHE A 217 -42.52 10.68 -14.32
CA PHE A 217 -43.87 10.13 -14.32
C PHE A 217 -44.39 9.97 -12.88
N ASN A 218 -45.61 10.41 -12.61
CA ASN A 218 -46.23 10.20 -11.31
C ASN A 218 -46.76 8.76 -11.16
N SER A 219 -46.27 8.02 -10.17
CA SER A 219 -46.65 6.63 -9.90
C SER A 219 -48.08 6.44 -9.36
N GLU A 220 -48.70 7.51 -8.84
CA GLU A 220 -50.04 7.48 -8.24
C GLU A 220 -51.10 8.04 -9.20
N THR A 221 -50.78 9.08 -9.98
CA THR A 221 -51.72 9.73 -10.91
C THR A 221 -51.53 9.33 -12.38
N PHE A 222 -50.47 8.59 -12.71
CA PHE A 222 -50.12 8.13 -14.07
C PHE A 222 -50.00 9.26 -15.11
N GLN A 223 -49.65 10.48 -14.67
CA GLN A 223 -49.43 11.64 -15.54
C GLN A 223 -47.96 12.11 -15.50
N PRO A 224 -47.37 12.53 -16.63
CA PRO A 224 -46.09 13.23 -16.66
C PRO A 224 -46.26 14.69 -16.20
N GLY A 225 -45.23 15.27 -15.58
CA GLY A 225 -45.23 16.70 -15.19
C GLY A 225 -45.52 16.98 -13.72
N VAL A 226 -44.81 16.30 -12.81
CA VAL A 226 -44.97 16.46 -11.34
C VAL A 226 -44.56 17.82 -10.78
N ASN A 227 -43.92 18.69 -11.58
CA ASN A 227 -43.38 20.00 -11.20
C ASN A 227 -44.26 20.83 -10.26
N PHE A 228 -45.53 20.97 -10.62
CA PHE A 228 -46.45 21.88 -9.94
C PHE A 228 -46.80 21.35 -8.54
N ASP A 229 -47.17 20.07 -8.44
CA ASP A 229 -47.38 19.35 -7.19
C ASP A 229 -46.17 19.49 -6.26
N GLN A 230 -44.99 19.09 -6.73
CA GLN A 230 -43.74 19.10 -5.95
C GLN A 230 -43.39 20.49 -5.42
N ALA A 231 -43.66 21.56 -6.18
CA ALA A 231 -43.44 22.92 -5.74
C ALA A 231 -44.36 23.35 -4.58
N PHE A 232 -45.60 22.84 -4.47
CA PHE A 232 -46.51 23.21 -3.38
C PHE A 232 -46.26 22.47 -2.06
N LYS A 233 -45.26 21.58 -2.00
CA LYS A 233 -44.90 20.80 -0.79
C LYS A 233 -43.97 21.55 0.18
N PHE A 234 -43.25 22.55 -0.30
CA PHE A 234 -42.37 23.36 0.55
C PHE A 234 -43.18 24.28 1.48
N ARG A 235 -42.77 24.37 2.74
CA ARG A 235 -43.36 25.20 3.81
C ARG A 235 -42.27 26.12 4.36
N LEU A 236 -42.62 27.38 4.62
CA LEU A 236 -41.74 28.36 5.28
C LEU A 236 -42.39 28.74 6.62
N LEU A 237 -41.59 28.72 7.69
CA LEU A 237 -42.05 28.89 9.07
C LEU A 237 -41.15 29.88 9.84
N PRO A 238 -41.68 30.54 10.89
CA PRO A 238 -43.10 30.59 11.28
C PRO A 238 -43.96 31.39 10.29
N GLN A 239 -45.29 31.30 10.37
CA GLN A 239 -46.24 31.95 9.43
C GLN A 239 -46.33 33.50 9.56
N SER A 240 -45.21 34.16 9.88
CA SER A 240 -45.02 35.61 9.96
C SER A 240 -44.35 36.17 8.70
N PRO A 241 -44.34 37.49 8.46
CA PRO A 241 -43.64 38.07 7.31
C PRO A 241 -42.12 37.84 7.34
N HIS A 242 -41.55 37.31 6.25
CA HIS A 242 -40.12 36.99 6.09
C HIS A 242 -39.34 38.09 5.36
N ASN A 243 -39.60 39.35 5.74
CA ASN A 243 -39.09 40.55 5.06
C ASN A 243 -37.67 40.92 5.54
N GLN A 244 -36.80 39.93 5.70
CA GLN A 244 -35.42 40.07 6.14
C GLN A 244 -34.52 39.25 5.23
N SER A 245 -33.40 39.82 4.80
CA SER A 245 -32.31 39.10 4.15
C SER A 245 -31.37 38.50 5.20
N LEU A 246 -30.60 37.47 4.84
CA LEU A 246 -29.57 36.95 5.75
C LEU A 246 -28.51 38.02 6.07
N ILE A 247 -28.12 38.11 7.34
CA ILE A 247 -27.00 38.92 7.80
C ILE A 247 -25.72 38.14 7.50
N ILE A 248 -25.21 38.35 6.28
CA ILE A 248 -23.96 37.77 5.75
C ILE A 248 -22.84 38.78 6.02
N GLU A 249 -21.75 38.35 6.67
CA GLU A 249 -20.58 39.20 6.86
C GLU A 249 -19.82 39.42 5.55
N ARG A 250 -19.34 40.66 5.33
CA ARG A 250 -18.70 41.06 4.08
C ARG A 250 -17.22 40.66 4.05
N ALA A 251 -16.79 40.10 2.92
CA ALA A 251 -15.39 39.77 2.67
C ALA A 251 -14.73 40.78 1.72
N ASN A 252 -13.40 40.96 1.85
CA ASN A 252 -12.61 41.82 0.95
C ASN A 252 -12.38 41.19 -0.43
N SER A 253 -12.42 39.86 -0.49
CA SER A 253 -12.28 39.03 -1.67
C SER A 253 -13.40 38.00 -1.71
N ARG A 254 -13.42 37.17 -2.76
CA ARG A 254 -14.37 36.08 -2.89
C ARG A 254 -13.69 34.75 -2.56
N SER A 255 -14.29 33.95 -1.69
CA SER A 255 -13.87 32.56 -1.42
C SER A 255 -15.07 31.66 -1.12
N VAL A 256 -15.02 30.44 -1.66
CA VAL A 256 -15.91 29.33 -1.27
C VAL A 256 -14.99 28.19 -0.84
N ILE A 257 -15.05 27.83 0.44
CA ILE A 257 -14.30 26.72 1.01
C ILE A 257 -15.30 25.58 1.19
N TYR A 258 -14.98 24.40 0.67
CA TYR A 258 -15.81 23.21 0.80
C TYR A 258 -14.92 21.98 1.05
N PRO A 259 -15.47 20.84 1.50
CA PRO A 259 -14.65 19.71 1.89
C PRO A 259 -13.95 19.10 0.67
N GLN A 260 -12.62 19.12 0.68
CA GLN A 260 -11.84 18.39 -0.31
C GLN A 260 -11.97 16.88 -0.08
N TRP A 261 -12.09 16.15 -1.18
CA TRP A 261 -11.99 14.69 -1.22
C TRP A 261 -10.52 14.32 -1.37
N SER A 262 -9.79 14.40 -0.26
CA SER A 262 -8.35 14.18 -0.14
C SER A 262 -8.06 13.12 0.93
N ASN A 263 -6.84 12.59 0.97
CA ASN A 263 -6.49 11.40 1.78
C ASN A 263 -7.28 10.14 1.37
N THR A 264 -7.51 9.99 0.07
CA THR A 264 -8.04 8.78 -0.56
C THR A 264 -7.72 8.77 -2.05
N ASN A 265 -7.65 7.58 -2.63
CA ASN A 265 -7.63 7.34 -4.07
C ASN A 265 -8.94 6.69 -4.58
N ILE A 266 -9.96 6.58 -3.74
CA ILE A 266 -11.30 6.10 -4.09
C ILE A 266 -12.06 7.24 -4.79
N SER A 267 -12.79 6.92 -5.86
CA SER A 267 -13.63 7.89 -6.58
C SER A 267 -14.78 8.43 -5.72
N ARG A 268 -15.13 9.70 -5.91
CA ARG A 268 -16.37 10.31 -5.39
C ARG A 268 -17.61 9.57 -5.89
N ASP A 269 -17.61 9.30 -7.19
CA ASP A 269 -18.70 8.64 -7.90
C ASP A 269 -18.34 7.20 -8.21
N ASP A 270 -19.15 6.29 -7.70
CA ASP A 270 -19.46 5.05 -8.40
C ASP A 270 -20.98 5.04 -8.67
N PRO A 271 -21.41 5.39 -9.89
CA PRO A 271 -22.82 5.32 -10.29
C PRO A 271 -23.24 3.90 -10.68
N ASN A 272 -22.33 2.92 -10.71
CA ASN A 272 -22.56 1.56 -11.19
C ASN A 272 -22.86 0.55 -10.08
N PHE A 273 -22.35 0.76 -8.85
CA PHE A 273 -22.74 -0.03 -7.68
C PHE A 273 -24.27 -0.09 -7.45
N VAL A 274 -24.77 -1.20 -6.92
CA VAL A 274 -26.18 -1.44 -6.56
C VAL A 274 -26.24 -2.50 -5.47
N GLY A 275 -27.17 -2.35 -4.51
CA GLY A 275 -27.45 -3.38 -3.51
C GLY A 275 -26.37 -3.51 -2.45
N ARG A 276 -26.18 -4.73 -1.94
CA ARG A 276 -25.16 -5.13 -0.95
C ARG A 276 -25.20 -4.33 0.37
N ARG A 277 -26.35 -3.73 0.70
CA ARG A 277 -26.48 -2.82 1.86
C ARG A 277 -26.38 -3.54 3.20
N GLN A 278 -26.80 -4.81 3.25
CA GLN A 278 -26.70 -5.65 4.44
C GLN A 278 -25.24 -6.06 4.67
N GLU A 279 -24.51 -6.43 3.61
CA GLU A 279 -23.10 -6.82 3.65
C GLU A 279 -22.18 -5.64 3.98
N ILE A 280 -22.44 -4.45 3.43
CA ILE A 280 -21.74 -3.22 3.88
C ILE A 280 -22.01 -3.01 5.37
N HIS A 281 -23.25 -3.12 5.84
CA HIS A 281 -23.57 -2.97 7.26
C HIS A 281 -22.86 -4.04 8.12
N GLN A 282 -22.84 -5.32 7.72
CA GLN A 282 -22.13 -6.39 8.43
C GLN A 282 -20.64 -6.07 8.60
N VAL A 283 -19.95 -5.67 7.53
CA VAL A 283 -18.53 -5.28 7.58
C VAL A 283 -18.31 -4.06 8.48
N ILE A 284 -19.13 -3.01 8.33
CA ILE A 284 -19.05 -1.82 9.18
C ILE A 284 -19.33 -2.17 10.65
N LYS A 285 -20.29 -3.05 10.92
CA LYS A 285 -20.67 -3.50 12.25
C LYS A 285 -19.53 -4.24 12.93
N VAL A 286 -18.89 -5.20 12.24
CA VAL A 286 -17.69 -5.89 12.78
C VAL A 286 -16.59 -4.88 13.10
N LEU A 287 -16.33 -3.91 12.21
CA LEU A 287 -15.32 -2.87 12.43
C LEU A 287 -15.65 -1.91 13.58
N VAL A 288 -16.92 -1.69 13.90
CA VAL A 288 -17.36 -0.72 14.93
C VAL A 288 -17.59 -1.37 16.30
N GLU A 289 -18.19 -2.56 16.33
CA GLU A 289 -18.62 -3.24 17.56
C GLU A 289 -17.59 -4.24 18.11
N THR A 290 -16.50 -4.52 17.39
CA THR A 290 -15.49 -5.51 17.80
C THR A 290 -14.06 -4.99 17.72
N ASP A 291 -13.16 -5.63 18.48
CA ASP A 291 -11.71 -5.41 18.43
C ASP A 291 -11.03 -5.99 17.17
N GLN A 292 -11.80 -6.54 16.22
CA GLN A 292 -11.27 -7.00 14.93
C GLN A 292 -10.80 -5.80 14.11
N ARG A 293 -9.52 -5.79 13.73
CA ARG A 293 -8.87 -4.70 12.98
C ARG A 293 -8.55 -5.08 11.54
N CYS A 294 -8.59 -6.36 11.20
CA CYS A 294 -8.55 -6.88 9.84
C CYS A 294 -9.89 -7.55 9.52
N LEU A 295 -10.35 -7.45 8.27
CA LEU A 295 -11.48 -8.22 7.76
C LEU A 295 -11.18 -8.72 6.35
N ALA A 296 -11.41 -9.99 6.08
CA ALA A 296 -11.18 -10.62 4.78
C ALA A 296 -12.50 -10.99 4.10
N LEU A 297 -12.70 -10.43 2.90
CA LEU A 297 -13.81 -10.75 2.00
C LEU A 297 -13.38 -11.86 1.04
N HIS A 298 -13.88 -13.07 1.23
CA HIS A 298 -13.61 -14.22 0.36
C HIS A 298 -14.82 -14.63 -0.50
N GLY A 299 -14.62 -15.54 -1.45
CA GLY A 299 -15.66 -16.04 -2.35
C GLY A 299 -15.27 -16.02 -3.83
N MET A 300 -16.13 -16.58 -4.68
CA MET A 300 -15.84 -16.82 -6.10
C MET A 300 -15.40 -15.57 -6.88
N GLY A 301 -14.63 -15.75 -7.96
CA GLY A 301 -14.28 -14.65 -8.87
C GLY A 301 -15.55 -13.96 -9.42
N GLY A 302 -15.51 -12.64 -9.62
CA GLY A 302 -16.66 -11.90 -10.19
C GLY A 302 -17.90 -11.75 -9.29
N ILE A 303 -17.93 -12.32 -8.08
CA ILE A 303 -19.09 -12.25 -7.15
C ILE A 303 -19.34 -10.86 -6.54
N GLY A 304 -18.41 -9.92 -6.77
CA GLY A 304 -18.53 -8.51 -6.41
C GLY A 304 -17.58 -7.99 -5.32
N LYS A 305 -16.67 -8.82 -4.78
CA LYS A 305 -15.74 -8.48 -3.68
C LYS A 305 -15.08 -7.10 -3.82
N THR A 306 -14.38 -6.85 -4.93
CA THR A 306 -13.73 -5.57 -5.25
C THR A 306 -14.70 -4.39 -5.18
N ALA A 307 -15.88 -4.52 -5.77
CA ALA A 307 -16.89 -3.46 -5.80
C ALA A 307 -17.48 -3.21 -4.40
N LEU A 308 -17.72 -4.28 -3.62
CA LEU A 308 -18.16 -4.20 -2.23
C LEU A 308 -17.11 -3.51 -1.35
N ALA A 309 -15.83 -3.90 -1.47
CA ALA A 309 -14.72 -3.29 -0.75
C ALA A 309 -14.57 -1.80 -1.09
N TYR A 310 -14.66 -1.44 -2.38
CA TYR A 310 -14.64 -0.05 -2.85
C TYR A 310 -15.82 0.76 -2.28
N ALA A 311 -17.03 0.18 -2.26
CA ALA A 311 -18.22 0.81 -1.68
C ALA A 311 -18.10 1.01 -0.15
N ILE A 312 -17.57 0.03 0.58
CA ILE A 312 -17.25 0.12 2.01
C ILE A 312 -16.24 1.26 2.25
N GLY A 313 -15.17 1.31 1.47
CA GLY A 313 -14.16 2.36 1.54
C GLY A 313 -14.75 3.76 1.28
N ARG A 314 -15.61 3.89 0.26
CA ARG A 314 -16.30 5.15 -0.04
C ARG A 314 -17.22 5.57 1.10
N TRP A 315 -18.03 4.65 1.63
CA TRP A 315 -18.95 4.89 2.76
C TRP A 315 -18.20 5.35 4.02
N LEU A 316 -17.04 4.76 4.31
CA LEU A 316 -16.14 5.15 5.40
C LEU A 316 -15.50 6.53 5.20
N HIS A 317 -15.12 6.85 3.96
CA HIS A 317 -14.50 8.13 3.59
C HIS A 317 -15.50 9.30 3.63
N GLU A 318 -16.69 9.14 3.03
CA GLU A 318 -17.81 10.09 3.11
C GLU A 318 -18.09 10.53 4.56
N ARG A 319 -17.92 9.59 5.50
CA ARG A 319 -18.23 9.72 6.93
C ARG A 319 -17.02 10.08 7.79
N LYS A 320 -15.84 10.28 7.16
CA LYS A 320 -14.57 10.69 7.79
C LYS A 320 -14.19 9.86 9.02
N ARG A 321 -14.47 8.55 8.99
CA ARG A 321 -14.23 7.62 10.12
C ARG A 321 -12.73 7.42 10.43
N TYR A 322 -11.89 7.63 9.42
CA TYR A 322 -10.44 7.54 9.47
C TYR A 322 -9.86 8.92 9.16
N ARG A 323 -9.00 9.42 10.05
CA ARG A 323 -8.51 10.80 10.02
C ARG A 323 -7.50 11.00 8.89
N ASP A 324 -6.62 10.02 8.75
CA ASP A 324 -5.42 10.12 7.91
C ASP A 324 -5.61 9.37 6.59
N GLY A 325 -6.82 8.83 6.35
CA GLY A 325 -7.31 8.45 5.04
C GLY A 325 -7.98 7.09 4.95
N VAL A 326 -8.53 6.82 3.76
CA VAL A 326 -9.06 5.51 3.35
C VAL A 326 -8.50 5.22 1.96
N TRP A 327 -7.69 4.16 1.82
CA TRP A 327 -6.91 3.91 0.61
C TRP A 327 -7.20 2.55 0.02
N PHE A 328 -7.32 2.47 -1.30
CA PHE A 328 -7.59 1.25 -2.05
C PHE A 328 -6.36 0.87 -2.89
N ILE A 329 -5.78 -0.30 -2.61
CA ILE A 329 -4.56 -0.81 -3.24
C ILE A 329 -4.95 -2.07 -4.03
N SER A 330 -4.88 -1.99 -5.36
CA SER A 330 -5.08 -3.14 -6.25
C SER A 330 -3.81 -3.99 -6.31
N LEU A 331 -3.93 -5.29 -6.08
CA LEU A 331 -2.81 -6.25 -6.04
C LEU A 331 -2.92 -7.35 -7.10
N ARG A 332 -3.94 -7.33 -7.98
CA ARG A 332 -4.12 -8.26 -9.12
C ARG A 332 -2.87 -8.42 -10.02
N ASP A 333 -2.06 -7.38 -10.13
CA ASP A 333 -0.83 -7.32 -10.90
C ASP A 333 0.44 -7.29 -10.03
N THR A 334 0.32 -7.67 -8.75
CA THR A 334 1.42 -7.82 -7.79
C THR A 334 1.60 -9.28 -7.41
N ASP A 335 2.86 -9.70 -7.32
CA ASP A 335 3.24 -11.09 -7.15
C ASP A 335 4.38 -11.29 -6.12
N SER A 336 4.71 -10.22 -5.39
CA SER A 336 5.73 -10.17 -4.33
C SER A 336 5.40 -9.10 -3.28
N VAL A 337 5.69 -9.38 -2.01
CA VAL A 337 5.39 -8.55 -0.84
C VAL A 337 6.19 -7.24 -0.87
N GLY A 338 7.42 -7.25 -1.40
CA GLY A 338 8.19 -6.02 -1.67
C GLY A 338 7.49 -5.06 -2.64
N THR A 339 6.74 -5.61 -3.61
CA THR A 339 5.95 -4.83 -4.56
C THR A 339 4.64 -4.30 -3.93
N LEU A 340 4.02 -5.06 -3.02
CA LEU A 340 2.93 -4.57 -2.15
C LEU A 340 3.41 -3.39 -1.30
N ILE A 341 4.54 -3.53 -0.60
CA ILE A 341 5.13 -2.48 0.25
C ILE A 341 5.38 -1.21 -0.57
N THR A 342 5.95 -1.35 -1.76
CA THR A 342 6.21 -0.26 -2.71
C THR A 342 4.90 0.45 -3.10
N LYS A 343 3.85 -0.29 -3.50
CA LYS A 343 2.53 0.27 -3.83
C LYS A 343 1.88 1.01 -2.66
N VAL A 344 1.98 0.50 -1.43
CA VAL A 344 1.44 1.17 -0.23
C VAL A 344 2.24 2.45 0.08
N GLN A 345 3.57 2.38 0.07
CA GLN A 345 4.46 3.52 0.28
C GLN A 345 4.17 4.66 -0.71
N GLN A 346 3.97 4.33 -1.98
CA GLN A 346 3.68 5.31 -3.04
C GLN A 346 2.25 5.86 -2.95
N SER A 347 1.24 5.01 -2.73
CA SER A 347 -0.17 5.45 -2.66
C SER A 347 -0.44 6.38 -1.48
N LEU A 348 0.29 6.23 -0.37
CA LEU A 348 0.19 7.06 0.83
C LEU A 348 1.27 8.15 0.91
N GLU A 349 2.15 8.26 -0.09
CA GLU A 349 3.29 9.20 -0.14
C GLU A 349 4.22 9.14 1.11
N LEU A 350 4.43 7.93 1.65
CA LEU A 350 5.26 7.68 2.84
C LEU A 350 6.75 7.88 2.53
N LYS A 351 7.56 8.20 3.55
CA LYS A 351 8.98 8.54 3.37
C LYS A 351 9.92 7.35 3.48
N SER A 352 9.39 6.17 3.78
CA SER A 352 10.16 4.94 3.97
C SER A 352 9.34 3.72 3.58
N PHE A 353 10.04 2.66 3.17
CA PHE A 353 9.46 1.32 3.00
C PHE A 353 9.16 0.62 4.33
N ALA A 354 9.66 1.17 5.46
CA ALA A 354 9.29 0.76 6.82
C ALA A 354 7.86 1.22 7.17
N LEU A 355 6.88 0.52 6.60
CA LEU A 355 5.45 0.82 6.75
C LEU A 355 5.01 0.82 8.22
N GLU A 356 5.53 -0.11 9.02
CA GLU A 356 5.21 -0.28 10.44
C GLU A 356 5.63 0.94 11.29
N ARG A 357 6.61 1.72 10.81
CA ARG A 357 7.10 2.94 11.44
C ARG A 357 6.34 4.18 10.97
N GLU A 358 6.05 4.29 9.68
CA GLU A 358 5.34 5.43 9.09
C GLU A 358 3.83 5.41 9.42
N LEU A 359 3.22 4.22 9.52
CA LEU A 359 1.79 4.04 9.82
C LEU A 359 1.47 3.98 11.33
N ARG A 360 2.48 3.83 12.20
CA ARG A 360 2.34 3.60 13.65
C ARG A 360 1.38 4.52 14.40
N ASN A 361 1.31 5.79 14.00
CA ASN A 361 0.52 6.84 14.66
C ASN A 361 -0.61 7.39 13.76
N SER A 362 -0.94 6.65 12.70
CA SER A 362 -1.77 7.12 11.59
C SER A 362 -3.08 6.34 11.57
N ARG A 363 -4.21 7.02 11.75
CA ARG A 363 -5.53 6.39 11.79
C ARG A 363 -6.09 6.25 10.39
N ILE A 364 -5.70 5.14 9.75
CA ILE A 364 -5.90 4.84 8.33
C ILE A 364 -6.68 3.53 8.17
N PHE A 365 -7.51 3.46 7.13
CA PHE A 365 -8.08 2.22 6.61
C PHE A 365 -7.40 1.87 5.27
N LEU A 366 -6.78 0.69 5.18
CA LEU A 366 -6.22 0.17 3.93
C LEU A 366 -7.11 -0.95 3.39
N ILE A 367 -7.46 -0.87 2.11
CA ILE A 367 -8.11 -1.94 1.36
C ILE A 367 -7.04 -2.56 0.46
N LEU A 368 -6.76 -3.85 0.65
CA LEU A 368 -5.84 -4.64 -0.16
C LEU A 368 -6.68 -5.60 -1.00
N ASP A 369 -6.94 -5.21 -2.25
CA ASP A 369 -7.83 -5.92 -3.15
C ASP A 369 -7.06 -6.89 -4.05
N ASP A 370 -7.59 -8.11 -4.21
CA ASP A 370 -7.07 -9.14 -5.10
C ASP A 370 -5.69 -9.70 -4.66
N LEU A 371 -5.65 -10.25 -3.44
CA LEU A 371 -4.44 -10.84 -2.83
C LEU A 371 -3.99 -12.16 -3.45
N ASP A 372 -4.79 -12.76 -4.33
CA ASP A 372 -4.66 -14.19 -4.66
C ASP A 372 -3.28 -14.58 -5.19
N ARG A 373 -2.64 -13.73 -6.01
CA ARG A 373 -1.28 -13.99 -6.54
C ARG A 373 -0.17 -13.93 -5.49
N LEU A 374 -0.39 -13.22 -4.38
CA LEU A 374 0.52 -13.22 -3.24
C LEU A 374 0.29 -14.47 -2.38
N ILE A 375 -0.96 -14.87 -2.19
CA ILE A 375 -1.32 -16.13 -1.50
C ILE A 375 -0.76 -17.35 -2.25
N GLU A 376 -0.74 -17.30 -3.58
CA GLU A 376 -0.17 -18.34 -4.46
C GLU A 376 1.39 -18.37 -4.47
N LYS A 377 2.09 -17.35 -3.94
CA LYS A 377 3.57 -17.20 -4.09
C LYS A 377 4.37 -16.93 -2.81
N GLU A 378 3.95 -15.95 -2.01
CA GLU A 378 4.66 -15.38 -0.86
C GLU A 378 3.67 -15.25 0.31
N SER A 379 3.00 -16.35 0.66
CA SER A 379 1.88 -16.36 1.60
C SER A 379 2.31 -16.16 3.05
N ASN A 380 3.45 -16.73 3.46
CA ASN A 380 4.00 -16.53 4.80
C ASN A 380 4.42 -15.07 4.97
N GLU A 381 5.22 -14.56 4.03
CA GLU A 381 5.76 -13.20 4.01
C GLU A 381 4.64 -12.15 3.99
N LEU A 382 3.51 -12.45 3.32
CA LEU A 382 2.29 -11.64 3.36
C LEU A 382 1.65 -11.66 4.75
N ILE A 383 1.48 -12.83 5.36
CA ILE A 383 0.91 -12.98 6.70
C ILE A 383 1.77 -12.26 7.75
N ASP A 384 3.09 -12.42 7.68
CA ASP A 384 4.04 -11.80 8.61
C ASP A 384 4.04 -10.27 8.48
N LEU A 385 3.98 -9.73 7.26
CA LEU A 385 3.81 -8.29 7.06
C LEU A 385 2.46 -7.79 7.63
N LEU A 386 1.36 -8.51 7.38
CA LEU A 386 0.04 -8.11 7.86
C LEU A 386 -0.02 -8.14 9.40
N ASN A 387 0.57 -9.16 10.03
CA ASN A 387 0.70 -9.27 11.48
C ASN A 387 1.57 -8.16 12.06
N LEU A 388 2.77 -7.93 11.52
CA LEU A 388 3.68 -6.85 11.93
C LEU A 388 3.00 -5.48 11.87
N LEU A 389 2.27 -5.21 10.79
CA LEU A 389 1.49 -3.98 10.62
C LEU A 389 0.41 -3.84 11.68
N LEU A 390 -0.36 -4.90 11.92
CA LEU A 390 -1.44 -4.89 12.92
C LEU A 390 -0.90 -4.78 14.36
N GLU A 391 0.22 -5.42 14.70
CA GLU A 391 0.82 -5.30 16.03
C GLU A 391 1.43 -3.91 16.28
N GLN A 392 2.21 -3.38 15.33
CA GLN A 392 2.94 -2.12 15.53
C GLN A 392 2.08 -0.87 15.31
N CYS A 393 1.00 -0.97 14.52
CA CYS A 393 0.10 0.15 14.21
C CYS A 393 -1.29 -0.06 14.85
N PRO A 394 -1.54 0.39 16.10
CA PRO A 394 -2.78 0.12 16.81
C PRO A 394 -4.03 0.72 16.12
N ASP A 395 -3.92 1.94 15.58
CA ASP A 395 -5.00 2.65 14.89
C ASP A 395 -5.20 2.25 13.40
N LEU A 396 -4.35 1.36 12.87
CA LEU A 396 -4.48 0.83 11.51
C LEU A 396 -5.60 -0.22 11.45
N ARG A 397 -6.41 -0.16 10.39
CA ARG A 397 -7.40 -1.19 10.08
C ARG A 397 -7.32 -1.60 8.60
N LEU A 398 -7.57 -2.87 8.33
CA LEU A 398 -7.37 -3.52 7.03
C LEU A 398 -8.67 -4.17 6.51
N LEU A 399 -8.90 -4.08 5.20
CA LEU A 399 -9.90 -4.85 4.47
C LEU A 399 -9.20 -5.59 3.34
N LEU A 400 -9.24 -6.92 3.37
CA LEU A 400 -8.58 -7.79 2.40
C LEU A 400 -9.61 -8.38 1.45
N THR A 401 -9.26 -8.64 0.19
CA THR A 401 -10.10 -9.46 -0.72
C THR A 401 -9.30 -10.58 -1.37
N SER A 402 -9.91 -11.78 -1.43
CA SER A 402 -9.30 -13.00 -1.97
C SER A 402 -10.35 -13.95 -2.54
N ARG A 403 -9.99 -14.92 -3.39
CA ARG A 403 -10.83 -16.07 -3.76
C ARG A 403 -11.09 -16.95 -2.54
N ASP A 404 -10.03 -17.41 -1.90
CA ASP A 404 -10.06 -18.38 -0.82
C ASP A 404 -9.95 -17.72 0.56
N SER A 405 -10.38 -18.44 1.60
CA SER A 405 -10.54 -17.91 2.97
C SER A 405 -9.20 -17.88 3.74
N LEU A 406 -8.75 -16.69 4.13
CA LEU A 406 -7.47 -16.39 4.81
C LEU A 406 -7.48 -16.69 6.33
N VAL A 407 -7.89 -17.90 6.72
CA VAL A 407 -8.56 -18.13 8.02
C VAL A 407 -7.69 -18.17 9.29
N ARG A 408 -6.40 -18.51 9.23
CA ARG A 408 -5.73 -19.09 10.42
C ARG A 408 -4.67 -18.25 11.11
N ASP A 409 -3.91 -17.45 10.37
CA ASP A 409 -2.61 -16.96 10.86
C ASP A 409 -2.53 -15.41 10.95
N ILE A 410 -3.57 -14.69 10.52
CA ILE A 410 -3.64 -13.22 10.60
C ILE A 410 -4.35 -12.79 11.90
N PHE A 411 -3.68 -12.03 12.75
CA PHE A 411 -4.24 -11.52 14.01
C PHE A 411 -5.40 -10.53 13.80
N TYR A 412 -6.33 -10.47 14.75
CA TYR A 412 -7.48 -9.54 14.73
C TYR A 412 -8.30 -9.58 13.42
N CYS A 413 -8.33 -10.74 12.75
CA CYS A 413 -8.97 -10.95 11.45
C CYS A 413 -10.35 -11.58 11.59
N HIS A 414 -11.35 -10.95 10.97
CA HIS A 414 -12.67 -11.54 10.72
C HIS A 414 -12.81 -12.01 9.27
N GLN A 415 -13.61 -13.05 9.01
CA GLN A 415 -13.85 -13.60 7.66
C GLN A 415 -15.32 -13.42 7.32
N GLU A 416 -15.62 -12.86 6.15
CA GLU A 416 -16.99 -12.75 5.63
C GLU A 416 -17.04 -13.29 4.18
N GLU A 417 -17.93 -14.25 3.92
CA GLU A 417 -18.12 -14.79 2.57
C GLU A 417 -19.06 -13.89 1.75
N VAL A 418 -18.60 -13.46 0.58
CA VAL A 418 -19.41 -12.66 -0.34
C VAL A 418 -20.30 -13.58 -1.19
N CYS A 419 -21.43 -14.00 -0.60
CA CYS A 419 -22.46 -14.87 -1.21
C CYS A 419 -23.15 -14.23 -2.45
N SER A 420 -24.04 -14.98 -3.11
CA SER A 420 -24.96 -14.45 -4.15
C SER A 420 -25.91 -13.37 -3.59
N MET A 421 -26.34 -12.45 -4.45
CA MET A 421 -27.27 -11.36 -4.11
C MET A 421 -28.74 -11.82 -4.02
N GLY A 422 -29.56 -11.05 -3.32
CA GLY A 422 -31.00 -11.31 -3.25
C GLY A 422 -31.74 -11.07 -4.58
N VAL A 423 -32.92 -11.70 -4.74
CA VAL A 423 -33.78 -11.57 -5.94
C VAL A 423 -34.11 -10.10 -6.26
N SER A 424 -34.41 -9.29 -5.25
CA SER A 424 -34.72 -7.85 -5.41
C SER A 424 -33.54 -7.07 -5.99
N GLU A 425 -32.32 -7.37 -5.57
CA GLU A 425 -31.09 -6.70 -6.01
C GLU A 425 -30.67 -7.16 -7.41
N THR A 426 -30.81 -8.47 -7.66
CA THR A 426 -30.62 -9.10 -8.98
C THR A 426 -31.52 -8.43 -10.03
N ARG A 427 -32.82 -8.22 -9.70
CA ARG A 427 -33.77 -7.46 -10.54
C ARG A 427 -33.35 -6.00 -10.74
N LYS A 428 -32.83 -5.32 -9.69
CA LYS A 428 -32.34 -3.92 -9.78
C LYS A 428 -31.10 -3.80 -10.68
N ILE A 429 -30.14 -4.71 -10.58
CA ILE A 429 -28.93 -4.72 -11.41
C ILE A 429 -29.26 -5.06 -12.85
N PHE A 430 -30.09 -6.08 -13.10
CA PHE A 430 -30.52 -6.41 -14.45
C PHE A 430 -31.13 -5.20 -15.15
N ARG A 431 -32.13 -4.54 -14.53
CA ARG A 431 -32.78 -3.32 -15.06
C ARG A 431 -31.82 -2.15 -15.34
N LYS A 432 -30.67 -2.08 -14.67
CA LYS A 432 -29.64 -1.04 -14.87
C LYS A 432 -28.79 -1.26 -16.13
N TYR A 433 -28.56 -2.53 -16.49
CA TYR A 433 -27.75 -2.91 -17.65
C TYR A 433 -28.60 -3.35 -18.87
N ALA A 434 -29.90 -3.63 -18.68
CA ALA A 434 -30.88 -4.00 -19.70
C ALA A 434 -31.31 -2.82 -20.59
N PRO A 435 -32.00 -3.06 -21.73
CA PRO A 435 -32.78 -2.03 -22.42
C PRO A 435 -33.97 -1.55 -21.56
N SER A 436 -34.64 -0.49 -21.99
CA SER A 436 -35.84 0.04 -21.30
C SER A 436 -36.93 -1.04 -21.19
N GLN A 437 -37.71 -1.03 -20.10
CA GLN A 437 -38.76 -2.06 -19.88
C GLN A 437 -39.79 -2.10 -21.02
N ALA A 438 -40.05 -0.96 -21.67
CA ALA A 438 -40.91 -0.88 -22.86
C ALA A 438 -40.34 -1.60 -24.12
N GLN A 439 -39.13 -2.17 -24.03
CA GLN A 439 -38.49 -2.97 -25.09
C GLN A 439 -38.44 -4.46 -24.72
N TRP A 440 -38.92 -4.86 -23.54
CA TRP A 440 -38.83 -6.24 -23.06
C TRP A 440 -39.86 -7.17 -23.73
N GLY A 441 -40.97 -6.61 -24.24
CA GLY A 441 -42.07 -7.33 -24.88
C GLY A 441 -43.38 -7.23 -24.08
N ASP A 442 -44.50 -7.43 -24.77
CA ASP A 442 -45.86 -7.37 -24.20
C ASP A 442 -46.51 -8.79 -24.13
N ASN A 443 -45.74 -9.83 -23.81
CA ASN A 443 -46.26 -11.20 -23.71
C ASN A 443 -46.92 -11.49 -22.35
N GLU A 444 -47.91 -12.40 -22.35
CA GLU A 444 -48.63 -12.80 -21.14
C GLU A 444 -47.69 -13.44 -20.10
N ASP A 445 -46.61 -14.08 -20.57
CA ASP A 445 -45.62 -14.80 -19.74
C ASP A 445 -44.46 -13.93 -19.22
N LEU A 446 -44.45 -12.61 -19.45
CA LEU A 446 -43.25 -11.75 -19.26
C LEU A 446 -42.62 -11.82 -17.85
N GLU A 447 -43.43 -11.92 -16.80
CA GLU A 447 -42.94 -12.03 -15.42
C GLU A 447 -42.49 -13.47 -15.09
N GLU A 448 -42.95 -14.49 -15.82
CA GLU A 448 -42.43 -15.87 -15.73
C GLU A 448 -41.07 -15.99 -16.44
N ASP A 449 -40.96 -15.48 -17.67
CA ASP A 449 -39.67 -15.30 -18.38
C ASP A 449 -38.64 -14.59 -17.48
N PHE A 450 -39.07 -13.51 -16.80
CA PHE A 450 -38.19 -12.76 -15.90
C PHE A 450 -37.79 -13.55 -14.66
N ASN A 451 -38.72 -14.30 -14.05
CA ASN A 451 -38.38 -15.14 -12.89
C ASN A 451 -37.44 -16.29 -13.26
N LEU A 452 -37.64 -16.92 -14.42
CA LEU A 452 -36.75 -17.95 -14.97
C LEU A 452 -35.32 -17.39 -15.15
N LEU A 453 -35.18 -16.23 -15.80
CA LEU A 453 -33.90 -15.57 -16.02
C LEU A 453 -33.22 -15.16 -14.70
N ILE A 454 -33.96 -14.54 -13.77
CA ILE A 454 -33.42 -14.09 -12.49
C ILE A 454 -32.94 -15.27 -11.64
N LYS A 455 -33.60 -16.43 -11.74
CA LYS A 455 -33.17 -17.67 -11.09
C LYS A 455 -31.97 -18.32 -11.80
N PHE A 456 -31.94 -18.34 -13.14
CA PHE A 456 -30.79 -18.80 -13.93
C PHE A 456 -29.50 -18.05 -13.58
N LEU A 457 -29.58 -16.75 -13.36
CA LEU A 457 -28.46 -15.87 -13.01
C LEU A 457 -27.99 -15.98 -11.55
N ASP A 458 -28.71 -16.75 -10.70
CA ASP A 458 -28.40 -17.11 -9.30
C ASP A 458 -27.76 -16.00 -8.42
N GLY A 459 -28.19 -14.75 -8.61
CA GLY A 459 -27.67 -13.60 -7.86
C GLY A 459 -26.19 -13.26 -8.10
N TYR A 460 -25.60 -13.72 -9.21
CA TYR A 460 -24.17 -13.59 -9.53
C TYR A 460 -23.90 -12.33 -10.38
N PRO A 461 -23.21 -11.27 -9.88
CA PRO A 461 -23.14 -9.96 -10.55
C PRO A 461 -22.61 -9.95 -11.98
N LEU A 462 -21.58 -10.76 -12.28
CA LEU A 462 -20.95 -10.76 -13.61
C LEU A 462 -21.89 -11.35 -14.69
N PRO A 463 -22.48 -12.56 -14.53
CA PRO A 463 -23.54 -13.04 -15.43
C PRO A 463 -24.70 -12.07 -15.62
N ILE A 464 -25.17 -11.40 -14.56
CA ILE A 464 -26.29 -10.45 -14.66
C ILE A 464 -25.91 -9.26 -15.55
N LYS A 465 -24.70 -8.68 -15.36
CA LYS A 465 -24.17 -7.61 -16.22
C LYS A 465 -24.08 -8.07 -17.67
N LEU A 466 -23.49 -9.25 -17.92
CA LEU A 466 -23.31 -9.82 -19.26
C LEU A 466 -24.66 -10.02 -19.96
N ALA A 467 -25.59 -10.79 -19.37
CA ALA A 467 -26.91 -11.07 -19.95
C ALA A 467 -27.73 -9.80 -20.24
N ALA A 468 -27.75 -8.85 -19.31
CA ALA A 468 -28.48 -7.60 -19.48
C ALA A 468 -27.86 -6.70 -20.56
N SER A 469 -26.52 -6.65 -20.64
CA SER A 469 -25.79 -5.89 -21.68
C SER A 469 -25.97 -6.53 -23.07
N TYR A 470 -25.90 -7.86 -23.13
CA TYR A 470 -26.15 -8.66 -24.33
C TYR A 470 -27.56 -8.45 -24.89
N MET A 471 -28.58 -8.40 -24.02
CA MET A 471 -29.95 -8.02 -24.39
C MET A 471 -30.02 -6.60 -24.96
N ARG A 472 -29.34 -5.64 -24.32
CA ARG A 472 -29.34 -4.22 -24.71
C ARG A 472 -28.72 -3.99 -26.07
N GLU A 473 -27.51 -4.50 -26.30
CA GLU A 473 -26.73 -4.23 -27.51
C GLU A 473 -27.34 -4.93 -28.74
N ASN A 474 -27.94 -6.12 -28.56
CA ASN A 474 -28.65 -6.84 -29.62
C ASN A 474 -30.14 -6.44 -29.77
N GLN A 475 -30.66 -5.54 -28.92
CA GLN A 475 -32.05 -5.07 -28.93
C GLN A 475 -33.11 -6.18 -28.76
N PHE A 476 -32.77 -7.22 -28.00
CA PHE A 476 -33.64 -8.38 -27.77
C PHE A 476 -34.79 -8.09 -26.80
N THR A 477 -35.93 -8.76 -27.02
CA THR A 477 -36.98 -8.93 -26.00
C THR A 477 -36.53 -9.92 -24.93
N LEU A 478 -37.22 -9.94 -23.79
CA LEU A 478 -36.85 -10.79 -22.65
C LEU A 478 -36.94 -12.29 -23.00
N LYS A 479 -37.95 -12.66 -23.77
CA LYS A 479 -38.11 -14.03 -24.30
C LYS A 479 -36.95 -14.46 -25.19
N ILE A 480 -36.55 -13.63 -26.15
CA ILE A 480 -35.41 -13.93 -27.04
C ILE A 480 -34.11 -14.09 -26.24
N LEU A 481 -33.91 -13.31 -25.17
CA LEU A 481 -32.78 -13.50 -24.27
C LEU A 481 -32.79 -14.88 -23.58
N CYS A 482 -33.95 -15.34 -23.12
CA CYS A 482 -34.06 -16.66 -22.48
C CYS A 482 -33.84 -17.81 -23.47
N GLU A 483 -34.31 -17.65 -24.71
CA GLU A 483 -34.08 -18.59 -25.82
C GLU A 483 -32.58 -18.63 -26.22
N GLU A 484 -31.92 -17.48 -26.42
CA GLU A 484 -30.49 -17.42 -26.79
C GLU A 484 -29.55 -17.94 -25.70
N LEU A 485 -29.88 -17.72 -24.43
CA LEU A 485 -29.15 -18.28 -23.29
C LEU A 485 -29.40 -19.79 -23.08
N ASN A 486 -30.30 -20.41 -23.87
CA ASN A 486 -30.69 -21.82 -23.75
C ASN A 486 -31.07 -22.22 -22.31
N ILE A 487 -31.88 -21.39 -21.62
CA ILE A 487 -32.20 -21.62 -20.21
C ILE A 487 -33.04 -22.89 -20.06
N GLU A 488 -32.51 -23.87 -19.32
CA GLU A 488 -33.18 -25.15 -19.04
C GLU A 488 -34.44 -24.94 -18.17
N PRO A 489 -35.48 -25.80 -18.29
CA PRO A 489 -36.65 -25.75 -17.43
C PRO A 489 -36.30 -25.83 -15.94
N LEU A 490 -37.09 -25.16 -15.11
CA LEU A 490 -36.86 -25.02 -13.66
C LEU A 490 -36.56 -26.35 -12.94
N GLU A 491 -37.28 -27.42 -13.30
CA GLU A 491 -37.11 -28.77 -12.74
C GLU A 491 -35.71 -29.36 -13.00
N VAL A 492 -35.10 -29.03 -14.13
CA VAL A 492 -33.73 -29.45 -14.49
C VAL A 492 -32.73 -28.54 -13.78
N PHE A 493 -32.97 -27.22 -13.80
CA PHE A 493 -32.07 -26.23 -13.19
C PHE A 493 -31.95 -26.39 -11.66
N ASP A 494 -33.03 -26.80 -10.98
CA ASP A 494 -33.05 -27.11 -9.55
C ASP A 494 -32.32 -28.42 -9.18
N SER A 495 -31.86 -29.22 -10.16
CA SER A 495 -31.07 -30.43 -9.89
C SER A 495 -29.57 -30.16 -9.64
N TYR A 496 -29.09 -28.95 -9.94
CA TYR A 496 -27.67 -28.58 -9.89
C TYR A 496 -27.26 -27.90 -8.59
N SER A 497 -25.99 -28.07 -8.19
CA SER A 497 -25.42 -27.37 -7.04
C SER A 497 -25.39 -25.84 -7.28
N PRO A 498 -25.36 -25.00 -6.22
CA PRO A 498 -25.19 -23.55 -6.40
C PRO A 498 -23.92 -23.18 -7.18
N GLU A 499 -22.85 -23.96 -7.05
CA GLU A 499 -21.58 -23.78 -7.74
C GLU A 499 -21.73 -24.11 -9.24
N GLU A 500 -22.36 -25.24 -9.56
CA GLU A 500 -22.68 -25.63 -10.94
C GLU A 500 -23.59 -24.59 -11.64
N ARG A 501 -24.59 -24.06 -10.93
CA ARG A 501 -25.50 -23.02 -11.46
C ARG A 501 -24.77 -21.69 -11.72
N LYS A 502 -23.81 -21.31 -10.86
CA LYS A 502 -22.92 -20.16 -11.08
C LYS A 502 -21.95 -20.38 -12.24
N GLU A 503 -21.35 -21.57 -12.37
CA GLU A 503 -20.45 -21.88 -13.48
C GLU A 503 -21.20 -21.90 -14.83
N ARG A 504 -22.36 -22.55 -14.89
CA ARG A 504 -23.23 -22.60 -16.08
C ARG A 504 -23.62 -21.20 -16.56
N SER A 505 -24.17 -20.38 -15.67
CA SER A 505 -24.64 -19.03 -16.02
C SER A 505 -23.49 -18.12 -16.46
N LEU A 506 -22.32 -18.19 -15.81
CA LEU A 506 -21.11 -17.48 -16.24
C LEU A 506 -20.62 -17.94 -17.61
N ARG A 507 -20.43 -19.25 -17.81
CA ARG A 507 -19.89 -19.81 -19.06
C ARG A 507 -20.78 -19.46 -20.25
N ILE A 508 -22.10 -19.62 -20.11
CA ILE A 508 -23.07 -19.32 -21.17
C ILE A 508 -23.09 -17.82 -21.49
N THR A 509 -23.15 -16.96 -20.46
CA THR A 509 -23.21 -15.50 -20.70
C THR A 509 -21.91 -14.93 -21.27
N LEU A 510 -20.74 -15.49 -20.92
CA LEU A 510 -19.46 -15.15 -21.54
C LEU A 510 -19.35 -15.65 -22.99
N GLU A 511 -19.80 -16.86 -23.29
CA GLU A 511 -19.80 -17.40 -24.65
C GLU A 511 -20.69 -16.57 -25.58
N ARG A 512 -21.96 -16.33 -25.19
CA ARG A 512 -22.87 -15.49 -25.98
C ARG A 512 -22.35 -14.07 -26.18
N SER A 513 -21.78 -13.46 -25.14
CA SER A 513 -21.22 -12.11 -25.26
C SER A 513 -20.02 -12.07 -26.21
N PHE A 514 -19.17 -13.11 -26.22
CA PHE A 514 -18.03 -13.25 -27.12
C PHE A 514 -18.44 -13.52 -28.58
N GLU A 515 -19.41 -14.40 -28.80
CA GLU A 515 -19.93 -14.76 -30.14
C GLU A 515 -20.47 -13.53 -30.90
N MET A 516 -21.01 -12.53 -30.20
CA MET A 516 -21.58 -11.31 -30.79
C MET A 516 -20.63 -10.10 -30.86
N LEU A 517 -19.37 -10.23 -30.43
CA LEU A 517 -18.35 -9.21 -30.67
C LEU A 517 -18.01 -9.09 -32.16
N SER A 518 -17.61 -7.90 -32.61
CA SER A 518 -16.94 -7.72 -33.90
C SER A 518 -15.68 -8.59 -34.03
N VAL A 519 -15.23 -8.85 -35.26
CA VAL A 519 -14.00 -9.62 -35.51
C VAL A 519 -12.80 -8.99 -34.77
N GLU A 520 -12.72 -7.66 -34.73
CA GLU A 520 -11.67 -6.97 -33.98
C GLU A 520 -11.89 -7.03 -32.46
N GLY A 521 -13.13 -7.16 -31.98
CA GLY A 521 -13.45 -7.49 -30.59
C GLY A 521 -12.99 -8.90 -30.19
N GLN A 522 -13.28 -9.90 -31.02
CA GLN A 522 -12.85 -11.29 -30.82
C GLN A 522 -11.33 -11.47 -30.94
N ASP A 523 -10.65 -10.68 -31.78
CA ASP A 523 -9.19 -10.68 -31.87
C ASP A 523 -8.51 -9.97 -30.67
N ILE A 524 -9.11 -8.92 -30.13
CA ILE A 524 -8.54 -8.13 -29.02
C ILE A 524 -8.83 -8.75 -27.65
N PHE A 525 -10.00 -9.35 -27.44
CA PHE A 525 -10.40 -9.89 -26.12
C PHE A 525 -9.42 -10.93 -25.53
N PRO A 526 -8.95 -11.95 -26.27
CA PRO A 526 -7.96 -12.90 -25.77
C PRO A 526 -6.64 -12.21 -25.39
N LEU A 527 -6.25 -11.18 -26.14
CA LEU A 527 -5.00 -10.45 -25.93
C LEU A 527 -5.02 -9.58 -24.66
N LEU A 528 -6.20 -9.19 -24.15
CA LEU A 528 -6.32 -8.50 -22.86
C LEU A 528 -5.79 -9.34 -21.68
N ALA A 529 -5.75 -10.67 -21.79
CA ALA A 529 -5.22 -11.54 -20.74
C ALA A 529 -3.75 -11.24 -20.41
N PHE A 530 -2.93 -10.91 -21.41
CA PHE A 530 -1.52 -10.54 -21.25
C PHE A 530 -1.28 -9.16 -20.63
N PHE A 531 -2.32 -8.38 -20.32
CA PHE A 531 -2.19 -7.09 -19.65
C PHE A 531 -2.65 -7.22 -18.18
N PRO A 532 -1.75 -7.53 -17.24
CA PRO A 532 -2.10 -7.61 -15.83
C PRO A 532 -2.60 -6.25 -15.30
N SER A 533 -1.91 -5.14 -15.64
CA SER A 533 -2.26 -3.76 -15.26
C SER A 533 -3.34 -3.14 -16.17
N GLY A 534 -4.01 -3.94 -16.99
CA GLY A 534 -5.01 -3.52 -17.97
C GLY A 534 -4.44 -2.85 -19.22
N LEU A 535 -5.30 -2.68 -20.23
CA LEU A 535 -4.97 -2.18 -21.56
C LEU A 535 -5.53 -0.77 -21.80
N SER A 536 -4.63 0.20 -22.02
CA SER A 536 -4.98 1.61 -22.30
C SER A 536 -5.47 1.83 -23.73
N ARG A 537 -6.19 2.94 -23.97
CA ARG A 537 -6.69 3.30 -25.31
C ARG A 537 -5.58 3.41 -26.36
N ASP A 538 -4.46 4.02 -25.98
CA ASP A 538 -3.39 4.32 -26.94
C ASP A 538 -2.55 3.08 -27.26
N LEU A 539 -2.37 2.17 -26.29
CA LEU A 539 -1.75 0.87 -26.52
C LEU A 539 -2.65 -0.07 -27.34
N ALA A 540 -3.96 -0.13 -27.05
CA ALA A 540 -4.91 -0.85 -27.91
C ALA A 540 -4.96 -0.28 -29.34
N ARG A 541 -4.73 1.03 -29.50
CA ARG A 541 -4.61 1.69 -30.80
C ARG A 541 -3.28 1.41 -31.50
N ALA A 542 -2.21 1.12 -30.78
CA ALA A 542 -0.96 0.64 -31.37
C ALA A 542 -1.08 -0.82 -31.86
N ILE A 543 -1.77 -1.68 -31.09
CA ILE A 543 -1.98 -3.10 -31.42
C ILE A 543 -2.98 -3.26 -32.58
N GLY A 544 -4.17 -2.65 -32.48
CA GLY A 544 -5.29 -2.87 -33.40
C GLY A 544 -5.70 -1.64 -34.23
N GLY A 545 -4.89 -0.59 -34.27
CA GLY A 545 -5.23 0.64 -34.99
C GLY A 545 -6.51 1.32 -34.47
N ARG A 546 -7.29 1.93 -35.37
CA ARG A 546 -8.60 2.50 -35.00
C ARG A 546 -9.62 1.44 -34.57
N SER A 547 -9.47 0.19 -34.99
CA SER A 547 -10.39 -0.89 -34.61
C SER A 547 -10.11 -1.42 -33.21
N GLY A 548 -8.85 -1.53 -32.78
CA GLY A 548 -8.51 -1.89 -31.38
C GLY A 548 -9.10 -0.94 -30.35
N GLN A 549 -9.15 0.37 -30.67
CA GLN A 549 -9.84 1.35 -29.81
C GLN A 549 -11.38 1.16 -29.80
N LYS A 550 -11.99 0.71 -30.91
CA LYS A 550 -13.42 0.35 -30.95
C LYS A 550 -13.71 -0.92 -30.16
N ALA A 551 -12.87 -1.94 -30.31
CA ALA A 551 -12.96 -3.21 -29.59
C ALA A 551 -13.00 -2.99 -28.07
N LEU A 552 -12.14 -2.14 -27.50
CA LEU A 552 -12.27 -1.78 -26.07
C LEU A 552 -13.64 -1.14 -25.75
N GLY A 553 -14.17 -0.29 -26.62
CA GLY A 553 -15.51 0.29 -26.45
C GLY A 553 -16.63 -0.77 -26.49
N GLU A 554 -16.47 -1.81 -27.29
CA GLU A 554 -17.38 -2.95 -27.44
C GLU A 554 -17.33 -3.89 -26.23
N LEU A 555 -16.13 -4.25 -25.75
CA LEU A 555 -15.94 -5.08 -24.55
C LEU A 555 -16.53 -4.43 -23.29
N LEU A 556 -16.45 -3.09 -23.20
CA LEU A 556 -17.09 -2.33 -22.13
C LEU A 556 -18.61 -2.26 -22.29
N LYS A 557 -19.14 -2.23 -23.52
CA LYS A 557 -20.59 -2.27 -23.80
C LYS A 557 -21.22 -3.59 -23.35
N PHE A 558 -20.61 -4.71 -23.74
CA PHE A 558 -21.06 -6.05 -23.34
C PHE A 558 -20.74 -6.42 -21.88
N SER A 559 -20.10 -5.53 -21.11
CA SER A 559 -19.64 -5.79 -19.73
C SER A 559 -18.63 -6.95 -19.59
N MET A 560 -17.91 -7.30 -20.66
CA MET A 560 -16.84 -8.32 -20.65
C MET A 560 -15.52 -7.78 -20.09
N ALA A 561 -15.34 -6.46 -20.12
CA ALA A 561 -14.21 -5.76 -19.51
C ALA A 561 -14.70 -4.54 -18.72
N GLU A 562 -14.04 -4.23 -17.62
CA GLU A 562 -14.37 -3.10 -16.74
C GLU A 562 -13.29 -2.01 -16.84
N LYS A 563 -13.61 -0.77 -16.44
CA LYS A 563 -12.57 0.27 -16.31
C LYS A 563 -11.77 0.01 -15.04
N SER A 564 -10.46 0.28 -15.07
CA SER A 564 -9.67 0.28 -13.83
C SER A 564 -10.20 1.34 -12.85
N LEU A 565 -10.30 0.95 -11.57
CA LEU A 565 -10.75 1.81 -10.47
C LEU A 565 -9.65 2.72 -9.89
N THR A 566 -8.39 2.44 -10.23
CA THR A 566 -7.19 3.10 -9.69
C THR A 566 -6.34 3.82 -10.74
N ALA A 567 -6.64 3.65 -12.04
CA ALA A 567 -5.86 4.25 -13.11
C ALA A 567 -6.22 5.74 -13.32
N SER A 568 -5.18 6.53 -13.57
CA SER A 568 -5.25 7.94 -13.99
C SER A 568 -5.70 8.13 -15.44
N ASP A 569 -5.62 7.07 -16.26
CA ASP A 569 -5.97 7.08 -17.68
C ASP A 569 -7.20 6.20 -17.99
N TRP A 570 -7.65 6.24 -19.25
CA TRP A 570 -8.70 5.33 -19.70
C TRP A 570 -8.06 4.00 -20.15
N ARG A 571 -8.12 3.02 -19.27
CA ARG A 571 -7.78 1.61 -19.54
C ARG A 571 -8.88 0.67 -19.09
N LEU A 572 -8.92 -0.51 -19.71
CA LEU A 572 -9.80 -1.61 -19.30
C LEU A 572 -9.02 -2.77 -18.70
N THR A 573 -9.61 -3.40 -17.70
CA THR A 573 -9.15 -4.65 -17.07
C THR A 573 -10.21 -5.73 -17.26
N LEU A 574 -9.78 -6.99 -17.30
CA LEU A 574 -10.71 -8.11 -17.24
C LEU A 574 -11.05 -8.43 -15.77
N PRO A 575 -12.33 -8.65 -15.42
CA PRO A 575 -12.71 -9.44 -14.24
C PRO A 575 -12.09 -10.84 -14.36
N GLU A 576 -11.59 -11.40 -13.26
CA GLU A 576 -10.75 -12.61 -13.38
C GLU A 576 -11.42 -13.83 -14.06
N PRO A 577 -12.73 -14.14 -13.87
CA PRO A 577 -13.37 -15.20 -14.65
C PRO A 577 -13.43 -14.91 -16.16
N ALA A 578 -13.48 -13.63 -16.54
CA ALA A 578 -13.37 -13.21 -17.94
C ALA A 578 -11.91 -13.27 -18.44
N ARG A 579 -10.90 -13.14 -17.57
CA ARG A 579 -9.48 -13.37 -17.91
C ARG A 579 -9.22 -14.83 -18.24
N THR A 580 -9.60 -15.76 -17.35
CA THR A 580 -9.47 -17.21 -17.60
C THR A 580 -10.20 -17.64 -18.87
N TYR A 581 -11.37 -17.05 -19.13
CA TYR A 581 -12.11 -17.29 -20.37
C TYR A 581 -11.42 -16.67 -21.61
N ALA A 582 -10.86 -15.46 -21.51
CA ALA A 582 -10.05 -14.85 -22.58
C ALA A 582 -8.83 -15.70 -22.95
N GLU A 583 -8.12 -16.25 -21.95
CA GLU A 583 -6.99 -17.16 -22.13
C GLU A 583 -7.42 -18.43 -22.90
N SER A 584 -8.62 -18.96 -22.62
CA SER A 584 -9.17 -20.12 -23.35
C SER A 584 -9.49 -19.86 -24.83
N LYS A 585 -9.54 -18.59 -25.25
CA LYS A 585 -9.83 -18.15 -26.62
C LYS A 585 -8.58 -17.70 -27.41
N LEU A 586 -7.38 -17.87 -26.85
CA LEU A 586 -6.12 -17.55 -27.55
C LEU A 586 -5.93 -18.44 -28.79
N GLN A 587 -5.93 -17.82 -29.97
CA GLN A 587 -5.67 -18.51 -31.25
C GLN A 587 -4.21 -18.99 -31.33
N GLN A 588 -3.97 -20.16 -31.94
CA GLN A 588 -2.60 -20.63 -32.21
C GLN A 588 -1.83 -19.59 -33.04
N GLY A 589 -0.63 -19.22 -32.57
CA GLY A 589 0.18 -18.17 -33.18
C GLY A 589 -0.18 -16.73 -32.77
N ARG A 590 -1.24 -16.50 -31.98
CA ARG A 590 -1.55 -15.19 -31.37
C ARG A 590 -1.29 -15.15 -29.86
N GLY A 591 -0.16 -15.73 -29.45
CA GLY A 591 0.36 -15.61 -28.08
C GLY A 591 1.15 -14.32 -27.86
N ILE A 592 1.93 -14.30 -26.77
CA ILE A 592 2.80 -13.16 -26.42
C ILE A 592 3.77 -12.79 -27.55
N ASP A 593 4.26 -13.75 -28.33
CA ASP A 593 5.22 -13.52 -29.42
C ASP A 593 4.68 -12.66 -30.57
N TYR A 594 3.36 -12.71 -30.80
CA TYR A 594 2.67 -11.85 -31.78
C TYR A 594 2.46 -10.43 -31.23
N LEU A 595 2.18 -10.35 -29.93
CA LEU A 595 1.77 -9.12 -29.25
C LEU A 595 2.97 -8.23 -28.88
N ALA A 596 4.02 -8.84 -28.31
CA ALA A 596 5.14 -8.13 -27.70
C ALA A 596 5.91 -7.19 -28.65
N PRO A 597 6.16 -7.52 -29.94
CA PRO A 597 6.78 -6.58 -30.88
C PRO A 597 5.96 -5.29 -31.09
N LEU A 598 4.63 -5.37 -31.11
CA LEU A 598 3.74 -4.22 -31.24
C LEU A 598 3.76 -3.36 -29.96
N VAL A 599 3.73 -4.03 -28.80
CA VAL A 599 3.73 -3.38 -27.48
C VAL A 599 5.07 -2.70 -27.18
N LEU A 600 6.20 -3.35 -27.44
CA LEU A 600 7.54 -2.74 -27.35
C LEU A 600 7.70 -1.59 -28.35
N GLY A 601 7.09 -1.70 -29.54
CA GLY A 601 7.00 -0.61 -30.52
C GLY A 601 6.32 0.64 -29.95
N PHE A 602 5.18 0.48 -29.28
CA PHE A 602 4.48 1.57 -28.60
C PHE A 602 5.29 2.13 -27.42
N TYR A 603 5.77 1.28 -26.52
CA TYR A 603 6.43 1.76 -25.31
C TYR A 603 7.72 2.54 -25.64
N TYR A 604 8.52 2.07 -26.61
CA TYR A 604 9.70 2.79 -27.08
C TYR A 604 9.33 4.14 -27.75
N SER A 605 8.34 4.15 -28.64
CA SER A 605 8.04 5.30 -29.51
C SER A 605 7.16 6.37 -28.88
N ASN A 606 6.41 6.04 -27.82
CA ASN A 606 5.40 6.92 -27.23
C ASN A 606 5.52 7.03 -25.70
N PHE A 607 5.63 5.92 -24.99
CA PHE A 607 5.59 5.91 -23.52
C PHE A 607 6.88 6.45 -22.91
N CYS A 608 8.05 5.93 -23.30
CA CYS A 608 9.34 6.38 -22.75
C CYS A 608 9.58 7.88 -23.01
N ASP A 609 9.26 8.37 -24.21
CA ASP A 609 9.30 9.79 -24.56
C ASP A 609 8.34 10.64 -23.69
N THR A 610 7.13 10.14 -23.42
CA THR A 610 6.17 10.82 -22.52
C THR A 610 6.68 10.85 -21.08
N VAL A 611 7.18 9.73 -20.55
CA VAL A 611 7.74 9.62 -19.20
C VAL A 611 8.92 10.57 -19.00
N LEU A 612 9.90 10.54 -19.91
CA LEU A 612 11.09 11.39 -19.82
C LEU A 612 10.71 12.88 -19.85
N ARG A 613 9.80 13.29 -20.74
CA ARG A 613 9.31 14.67 -20.78
C ARG A 613 8.60 15.11 -19.50
N LEU A 614 7.88 14.23 -18.81
CA LEU A 614 7.24 14.58 -17.54
C LEU A 614 8.30 14.88 -16.47
N PHE A 615 9.36 14.07 -16.40
CA PHE A 615 10.50 14.32 -15.51
C PHE A 615 11.31 15.57 -15.89
N ASP A 616 11.58 15.80 -17.18
CA ASP A 616 12.30 16.99 -17.66
C ASP A 616 11.54 18.29 -17.37
N ASN A 617 10.20 18.26 -17.40
CA ASN A 617 9.33 19.38 -17.03
C ASN A 617 9.04 19.49 -15.52
N GLN A 618 9.74 18.70 -14.68
CA GLN A 618 9.56 18.64 -13.22
C GLN A 618 8.17 18.17 -12.74
N ASP A 619 7.35 17.57 -13.61
CA ASP A 619 6.08 16.90 -13.26
C ASP A 619 6.34 15.47 -12.75
N HIS A 620 7.22 15.37 -11.74
CA HIS A 620 7.75 14.12 -11.19
C HIS A 620 6.63 13.15 -10.80
N LYS A 621 5.66 13.62 -9.99
CA LYS A 621 4.52 12.81 -9.52
C LYS A 621 3.73 12.14 -10.66
N LYS A 622 3.63 12.78 -11.83
CA LYS A 622 2.87 12.25 -12.96
C LYS A 622 3.69 11.28 -13.82
N GLY A 623 4.98 11.55 -14.01
CA GLY A 623 5.91 10.59 -14.62
C GLY A 623 6.02 9.31 -13.79
N GLU A 624 6.08 9.48 -12.46
CA GLU A 624 5.98 8.45 -11.44
C GLU A 624 4.67 7.65 -11.55
N GLN A 625 3.50 8.28 -11.39
CA GLN A 625 2.20 7.60 -11.42
C GLN A 625 2.01 6.78 -12.72
N LEU A 626 2.45 7.31 -13.86
CA LEU A 626 2.36 6.66 -15.16
C LEU A 626 3.31 5.45 -15.30
N LEU A 627 4.48 5.48 -14.66
CA LEU A 627 5.41 4.35 -14.59
C LEU A 627 4.85 3.19 -13.74
N LEU A 628 4.23 3.47 -12.59
CA LEU A 628 3.62 2.41 -11.77
C LEU A 628 2.43 1.75 -12.45
N GLN A 629 1.60 2.55 -13.09
CA GLN A 629 0.36 2.11 -13.72
C GLN A 629 0.60 1.18 -14.93
N GLU A 630 1.79 1.23 -15.54
CA GLU A 630 2.22 0.29 -16.58
C GLU A 630 3.23 -0.74 -16.08
N ASN A 631 3.60 -0.76 -14.79
CA ASN A 631 4.76 -1.51 -14.28
C ASN A 631 4.74 -2.99 -14.68
N SER A 632 3.69 -3.72 -14.30
CA SER A 632 3.62 -5.18 -14.53
C SER A 632 3.41 -5.53 -16.01
N ASN A 633 2.83 -4.62 -16.81
CA ASN A 633 2.83 -4.74 -18.27
C ASN A 633 4.27 -4.57 -18.83
N LEU A 634 4.94 -3.48 -18.44
CA LEU A 634 6.28 -3.10 -18.90
C LEU A 634 7.33 -4.17 -18.56
N ILE A 635 7.29 -4.73 -17.35
CA ILE A 635 8.16 -5.85 -16.93
C ILE A 635 7.94 -7.06 -17.83
N LEU A 636 6.69 -7.47 -18.07
CA LEU A 636 6.35 -8.66 -18.86
C LEU A 636 6.88 -8.55 -20.30
N PHE A 637 6.62 -7.42 -20.97
CA PHE A 637 7.05 -7.25 -22.37
C PHE A 637 8.55 -6.97 -22.52
N LEU A 638 9.19 -6.36 -21.52
CA LEU A 638 10.66 -6.26 -21.49
C LEU A 638 11.34 -7.61 -21.26
N GLN A 639 10.81 -8.46 -20.36
CA GLN A 639 11.37 -9.80 -20.14
C GLN A 639 11.30 -10.64 -21.41
N TRP A 640 10.12 -10.67 -22.08
CA TRP A 640 10.00 -11.29 -23.39
C TRP A 640 11.00 -10.70 -24.39
N GLY A 641 11.17 -9.37 -24.41
CA GLY A 641 12.11 -8.70 -25.30
C GLY A 641 13.57 -9.10 -25.07
N TYR A 642 14.00 -9.18 -23.81
CA TYR A 642 15.35 -9.63 -23.47
C TYR A 642 15.66 -11.02 -23.99
N GLU A 643 14.69 -11.93 -23.94
CA GLU A 643 14.83 -13.32 -24.35
C GLU A 643 14.66 -13.51 -25.87
N HIS A 644 13.66 -12.87 -26.47
CA HIS A 644 13.13 -13.22 -27.79
C HIS A 644 13.19 -12.11 -28.86
N GLU A 645 13.39 -10.83 -28.50
CA GLU A 645 13.36 -9.74 -29.50
C GLU A 645 14.45 -9.94 -30.59
N LEU A 646 14.02 -9.93 -31.85
CA LEU A 646 14.83 -9.94 -33.06
C LEU A 646 14.25 -8.94 -34.06
N SER A 647 14.98 -7.86 -34.35
CA SER A 647 14.56 -6.78 -35.24
C SER A 647 15.35 -6.78 -36.55
N SER A 648 14.64 -6.76 -37.68
CA SER A 648 15.21 -6.57 -39.03
C SER A 648 15.84 -5.19 -39.25
N GLU A 649 15.55 -4.22 -38.37
CA GLU A 649 16.08 -2.86 -38.43
C GLU A 649 17.40 -2.69 -37.65
N GLN A 650 17.88 -3.76 -36.99
CA GLN A 650 19.00 -3.71 -36.01
C GLN A 650 18.75 -2.74 -34.84
N ILE A 651 17.47 -2.58 -34.45
CA ILE A 651 17.02 -1.74 -33.32
C ILE A 651 16.37 -2.64 -32.26
N CYS A 652 17.04 -2.80 -31.12
CA CYS A 652 16.52 -3.54 -29.97
C CYS A 652 15.76 -2.58 -29.04
N ARG A 653 14.43 -2.58 -29.16
CA ARG A 653 13.54 -1.68 -28.44
C ARG A 653 13.61 -1.95 -26.93
N SER A 654 13.60 -3.22 -26.53
CA SER A 654 13.70 -3.60 -25.12
C SER A 654 15.00 -3.10 -24.47
N ALA A 655 16.13 -3.24 -25.16
CA ALA A 655 17.42 -2.77 -24.65
C ALA A 655 17.49 -1.24 -24.56
N ARG A 656 17.07 -0.53 -25.61
CA ARG A 656 17.05 0.94 -25.65
C ARG A 656 16.11 1.52 -24.58
N MET A 657 14.90 0.98 -24.44
CA MET A 657 13.97 1.35 -23.36
C MET A 657 14.60 1.17 -21.98
N THR A 658 15.29 0.06 -21.75
CA THR A 658 15.90 -0.27 -20.45
C THR A 658 17.07 0.65 -20.10
N ALA A 659 17.84 1.08 -21.11
CA ALA A 659 18.82 2.16 -20.95
C ALA A 659 18.17 3.52 -20.66
N SER A 660 17.14 3.91 -21.42
CA SER A 660 16.43 5.19 -21.24
C SER A 660 15.74 5.32 -19.88
N LEU A 661 15.11 4.25 -19.39
CA LEU A 661 14.43 4.22 -18.09
C LEU A 661 15.38 3.89 -16.91
N SER A 662 16.69 3.78 -17.16
CA SER A 662 17.68 3.43 -16.12
C SER A 662 17.72 4.32 -14.87
N PRO A 663 17.34 5.62 -14.88
CA PRO A 663 17.19 6.39 -13.64
C PRO A 663 16.08 5.89 -12.71
N TYR A 664 15.05 5.22 -13.26
CA TYR A 664 13.77 4.98 -12.58
C TYR A 664 13.56 3.53 -12.16
N TRP A 665 14.39 2.56 -12.61
CA TRP A 665 14.17 1.13 -12.30
C TRP A 665 14.07 0.81 -10.80
N ARG A 666 14.80 1.51 -9.91
CA ARG A 666 14.65 1.34 -8.45
C ARG A 666 13.39 1.93 -7.83
N TRP A 667 12.68 2.76 -8.58
CA TRP A 667 11.41 3.33 -8.15
C TRP A 667 10.23 2.51 -8.70
N ILE A 668 10.45 1.82 -9.82
CA ILE A 668 9.58 0.81 -10.42
C ILE A 668 9.67 -0.53 -9.66
N GLU A 669 10.87 -0.93 -9.23
CA GLU A 669 11.17 -2.12 -8.43
C GLU A 669 12.25 -1.79 -7.37
N ALA A 670 11.83 -1.49 -6.14
CA ALA A 670 12.76 -1.14 -5.06
C ALA A 670 13.78 -2.24 -4.73
N ASN A 671 13.35 -3.51 -4.81
CA ASN A 671 14.12 -4.66 -4.33
C ASN A 671 14.98 -5.35 -5.42
N GLN A 672 14.85 -4.98 -6.70
CA GLN A 672 15.72 -5.52 -7.76
C GLN A 672 16.96 -4.62 -7.99
N ASP A 673 18.07 -5.22 -8.42
CA ASP A 673 19.22 -4.47 -8.93
C ASP A 673 19.01 -4.13 -10.43
N PRO A 674 18.89 -2.85 -10.81
CA PRO A 674 18.74 -2.45 -12.21
C PRO A 674 19.87 -2.94 -13.13
N LEU A 675 21.04 -3.28 -12.57
CA LEU A 675 22.15 -3.83 -13.35
C LEU A 675 21.84 -5.25 -13.86
N VAL A 676 20.93 -6.00 -13.23
CA VAL A 676 20.43 -7.28 -13.78
C VAL A 676 19.66 -7.03 -15.06
N ARG A 677 18.69 -6.11 -15.06
CA ARG A 677 17.94 -5.70 -16.26
C ARG A 677 18.85 -5.12 -17.34
N LEU A 678 19.83 -4.29 -16.97
CA LEU A 678 20.78 -3.71 -17.94
C LEU A 678 21.74 -4.77 -18.53
N ARG A 679 22.10 -5.82 -17.79
CA ARG A 679 22.85 -6.98 -18.35
C ARG A 679 22.01 -7.75 -19.36
N LEU A 680 20.75 -8.04 -19.05
CA LEU A 680 19.81 -8.70 -19.98
C LEU A 680 19.57 -7.85 -21.24
N ALA A 681 19.38 -6.53 -21.07
CA ALA A 681 19.32 -5.57 -22.17
C ALA A 681 20.59 -5.56 -23.04
N SER A 682 21.78 -5.67 -22.43
CA SER A 682 23.04 -5.71 -23.20
C SER A 682 23.12 -6.96 -24.09
N LEU A 683 22.70 -8.12 -23.57
CA LEU A 683 22.66 -9.37 -24.34
C LEU A 683 21.63 -9.29 -25.47
N ALA A 684 20.47 -8.67 -25.22
CA ALA A 684 19.44 -8.45 -26.23
C ALA A 684 19.91 -7.51 -27.36
N ALA A 685 20.59 -6.41 -27.02
CA ALA A 685 21.20 -5.50 -27.99
C ALA A 685 22.25 -6.22 -28.86
N GLN A 686 23.14 -7.00 -28.24
CA GLN A 686 24.14 -7.80 -28.95
C GLN A 686 23.51 -8.84 -29.89
N ARG A 687 22.45 -9.55 -29.46
CA ARG A 687 21.68 -10.48 -30.30
C ARG A 687 21.09 -9.78 -31.53
N ASN A 688 20.65 -8.53 -31.38
CA ASN A 688 20.08 -7.70 -32.45
C ASN A 688 21.14 -6.96 -33.29
N GLN A 689 22.42 -7.05 -32.93
CA GLN A 689 23.52 -6.27 -33.52
C GLN A 689 23.36 -4.75 -33.37
N ASP A 690 22.54 -4.31 -32.40
CA ASP A 690 22.20 -2.91 -32.15
C ASP A 690 23.32 -2.21 -31.36
N ARG A 691 24.33 -1.70 -32.08
CA ARG A 691 25.50 -1.03 -31.49
C ARG A 691 25.14 0.23 -30.71
N GLU A 692 24.14 0.99 -31.17
CA GLU A 692 23.68 2.19 -30.45
C GLU A 692 22.89 1.80 -29.20
N GLY A 693 22.10 0.73 -29.25
CA GLY A 693 21.48 0.12 -28.07
C GLY A 693 22.50 -0.41 -27.06
N GLU A 694 23.56 -1.09 -27.52
CA GLU A 694 24.66 -1.55 -26.67
C GLU A 694 25.43 -0.36 -26.05
N ASP A 695 25.72 0.68 -26.82
CA ASP A 695 26.34 1.92 -26.35
C ASP A 695 25.45 2.64 -25.32
N LEU A 696 24.14 2.72 -25.55
CA LEU A 696 23.17 3.29 -24.60
C LEU A 696 23.08 2.47 -23.31
N VAL A 697 23.03 1.14 -23.38
CA VAL A 697 23.04 0.26 -22.20
C VAL A 697 24.35 0.36 -21.44
N ARG A 698 25.50 0.39 -22.13
CA ARG A 698 26.82 0.55 -21.52
C ARG A 698 26.97 1.92 -20.86
N ASN A 699 26.49 2.99 -21.51
CA ASN A 699 26.43 4.34 -20.95
C ASN A 699 25.46 4.41 -19.76
N ALA A 700 24.34 3.69 -19.79
CA ALA A 700 23.43 3.59 -18.64
C ALA A 700 24.12 2.87 -17.46
N ILE A 701 24.79 1.73 -17.67
CA ILE A 701 25.58 1.03 -16.64
C ILE A 701 26.66 1.95 -16.06
N ALA A 702 27.39 2.70 -16.90
CA ALA A 702 28.40 3.65 -16.47
C ALA A 702 27.82 4.88 -15.75
N ALA A 703 26.66 5.39 -16.18
CA ALA A 703 25.93 6.47 -15.51
C ALA A 703 25.34 6.01 -14.17
N LEU A 704 24.90 4.75 -14.07
CA LEU A 704 24.49 4.15 -12.81
C LEU A 704 25.70 4.08 -11.86
N ALA A 705 26.85 3.57 -12.31
CA ALA A 705 28.06 3.40 -11.51
C ALA A 705 28.81 4.72 -11.17
N SER A 706 28.61 5.79 -11.94
CA SER A 706 29.21 7.12 -11.67
C SER A 706 28.31 8.05 -10.86
N ARG A 707 26.99 7.83 -10.86
CA ARG A 707 26.10 8.34 -9.80
C ARG A 707 26.45 7.62 -8.49
N GLY A 708 27.33 8.24 -7.69
CA GLY A 708 28.09 7.62 -6.60
C GLY A 708 27.31 6.94 -5.47
N SER A 709 25.97 6.92 -5.47
CA SER A 709 25.19 6.04 -4.61
C SER A 709 25.19 4.58 -5.09
N PHE A 710 25.47 4.29 -6.36
CA PHE A 710 25.62 2.90 -6.85
C PHE A 710 27.07 2.60 -7.17
N ARG A 711 27.59 1.60 -6.48
CA ARG A 711 28.73 0.81 -6.91
C ARG A 711 28.46 -0.62 -6.46
N THR A 712 28.51 -1.58 -7.39
CA THR A 712 28.56 -3.00 -7.01
C THR A 712 29.87 -3.27 -6.26
N VAL A 713 29.91 -4.37 -5.51
CA VAL A 713 31.10 -4.81 -4.75
C VAL A 713 32.37 -4.78 -5.62
N GLN A 714 32.28 -5.27 -6.85
CA GLN A 714 33.36 -5.27 -7.84
C GLN A 714 33.78 -3.86 -8.31
N SER A 715 32.84 -2.94 -8.50
CA SER A 715 33.15 -1.58 -8.98
C SER A 715 33.68 -0.63 -7.90
N LEU A 716 33.43 -0.92 -6.61
CA LEU A 716 34.09 -0.23 -5.50
C LEU A 716 35.56 -0.68 -5.38
N ALA A 717 35.80 -1.98 -5.44
CA ALA A 717 37.14 -2.57 -5.36
C ALA A 717 38.08 -2.15 -6.51
N GLN A 718 37.54 -1.85 -7.69
CA GLN A 718 38.30 -1.37 -8.85
C GLN A 718 38.69 0.13 -8.77
N GLY A 719 38.21 0.87 -7.76
CA GLY A 719 38.40 2.31 -7.65
C GLY A 719 39.61 2.78 -6.85
N SER A 720 40.40 1.87 -6.26
CA SER A 720 41.57 2.20 -5.43
C SER A 720 42.88 1.85 -6.15
N GLU A 721 43.81 2.80 -6.21
CA GLU A 721 45.14 2.62 -6.80
C GLU A 721 46.05 1.73 -5.92
N GLU A 722 46.97 1.00 -6.56
CA GLU A 722 48.08 0.20 -5.98
C GLU A 722 47.77 -0.58 -4.68
N GLN A 723 46.86 -1.55 -4.74
CA GLN A 723 46.66 -2.54 -3.69
C GLN A 723 47.83 -3.55 -3.62
N SER A 724 48.61 -3.51 -2.53
CA SER A 724 49.70 -4.45 -2.27
C SER A 724 49.21 -5.88 -1.98
N GLU A 725 49.93 -6.89 -2.48
CA GLU A 725 49.70 -8.30 -2.12
C GLU A 725 49.97 -8.55 -0.64
N PHE A 726 49.23 -9.50 -0.05
CA PHE A 726 49.40 -9.92 1.35
C PHE A 726 49.52 -11.43 1.48
N GLU A 727 50.18 -11.88 2.56
CA GLU A 727 50.40 -13.31 2.85
C GLU A 727 49.24 -13.89 3.68
N VAL A 728 48.53 -14.87 3.14
CA VAL A 728 47.67 -15.79 3.90
C VAL A 728 48.53 -16.96 4.37
N ILE A 729 48.49 -17.27 5.66
CA ILE A 729 49.29 -18.34 6.28
C ILE A 729 48.38 -19.50 6.70
N THR A 730 48.82 -20.74 6.45
CA THR A 730 48.21 -21.95 7.03
C THR A 730 49.26 -22.72 7.84
N VAL A 731 48.86 -23.20 9.01
CA VAL A 731 49.66 -24.04 9.92
C VAL A 731 49.04 -25.43 10.11
N ASN A 732 49.89 -26.40 10.47
CA ASN A 732 49.43 -27.71 10.95
C ASN A 732 49.09 -27.68 12.45
N SER A 733 48.66 -28.82 13.00
CA SER A 733 48.39 -29.03 14.43
C SER A 733 49.51 -28.61 15.41
N ARG A 734 50.75 -28.35 14.95
CA ARG A 734 51.88 -27.90 15.78
C ARG A 734 52.16 -26.40 15.66
N GLY A 735 51.37 -25.66 14.88
CA GLY A 735 51.65 -24.26 14.57
C GLY A 735 52.79 -24.06 13.56
N GLU A 736 53.31 -25.14 12.95
CA GLU A 736 54.34 -25.06 11.91
C GLU A 736 53.69 -24.56 10.61
N LYS A 737 54.25 -23.52 9.97
CA LYS A 737 53.72 -22.95 8.71
C LYS A 737 53.88 -23.95 7.56
N ILE A 738 52.76 -24.45 7.02
CA ILE A 738 52.70 -25.45 5.94
C ILE A 738 52.28 -24.87 4.59
N LYS A 739 51.61 -23.71 4.58
CA LYS A 739 51.20 -23.00 3.36
C LYS A 739 51.36 -21.50 3.54
N LEU A 740 51.74 -20.84 2.46
CA LEU A 740 51.75 -19.38 2.32
C LEU A 740 51.19 -19.07 0.94
N GLU A 741 50.15 -18.25 0.86
CA GLU A 741 49.55 -17.80 -0.39
C GLU A 741 49.55 -16.29 -0.45
N LEU A 742 50.10 -15.72 -1.53
CA LEU A 742 49.88 -14.33 -1.86
C LEU A 742 48.45 -14.15 -2.37
N LYS A 743 47.72 -13.19 -1.80
CA LYS A 743 46.41 -12.73 -2.26
C LYS A 743 46.48 -11.24 -2.54
N GLN A 744 45.77 -10.81 -3.58
CA GLN A 744 45.44 -9.40 -3.77
C GLN A 744 44.13 -9.13 -3.04
N PRO A 745 44.04 -8.06 -2.22
CA PRO A 745 42.80 -7.71 -1.55
C PRO A 745 41.81 -7.12 -2.55
N GLN A 746 40.62 -6.79 -2.05
CA GLN A 746 39.68 -5.90 -2.73
C GLN A 746 39.04 -5.02 -1.66
N TYR A 747 39.59 -3.82 -1.43
CA TYR A 747 39.04 -2.87 -0.46
C TYR A 747 38.35 -1.70 -1.16
N PHE A 748 37.44 -1.04 -0.44
CA PHE A 748 37.25 0.41 -0.60
C PHE A 748 37.44 1.11 0.75
N THR A 749 37.61 2.43 0.73
CA THR A 749 37.92 3.21 1.92
C THR A 749 36.89 4.32 2.12
N GLU A 750 36.25 4.34 3.28
CA GLU A 750 35.44 5.45 3.76
C GLU A 750 36.28 6.50 4.48
N ASN A 751 35.91 7.77 4.33
CA ASN A 751 36.58 8.90 4.99
C ASN A 751 35.72 9.41 6.14
N LEU A 752 36.08 9.07 7.38
CA LEU A 752 35.32 9.44 8.58
C LEU A 752 35.68 10.85 9.06
N SER A 753 36.90 11.29 8.79
CA SER A 753 37.39 12.66 8.96
C SER A 753 38.52 12.95 7.96
N SER A 754 39.16 14.11 8.05
CA SER A 754 40.35 14.46 7.26
C SER A 754 41.60 13.61 7.56
N GLU A 755 41.60 12.85 8.66
CA GLU A 755 42.75 12.07 9.14
C GLU A 755 42.39 10.63 9.53
N VAL A 756 41.11 10.25 9.48
CA VAL A 756 40.61 8.95 9.93
C VAL A 756 39.79 8.28 8.83
N ILE A 757 40.26 7.10 8.41
CA ILE A 757 39.64 6.28 7.36
C ILE A 757 39.12 4.94 7.91
N LEU A 758 38.25 4.28 7.14
CA LEU A 758 37.74 2.94 7.40
C LEU A 758 37.80 2.11 6.10
N ASP A 759 38.71 1.14 6.06
CA ASP A 759 38.80 0.17 4.97
C ASP A 759 37.73 -0.93 5.11
N MET A 760 37.06 -1.23 3.99
CA MET A 760 35.97 -2.18 3.87
C MET A 760 36.33 -3.22 2.80
N ALA A 761 36.53 -4.47 3.20
CA ALA A 761 36.89 -5.59 2.33
C ALA A 761 35.67 -6.16 1.59
N ALA A 762 35.82 -6.39 0.30
CA ALA A 762 34.84 -7.03 -0.56
C ALA A 762 34.73 -8.52 -0.23
N ILE A 763 33.59 -8.92 0.30
CA ILE A 763 33.28 -10.31 0.61
C ILE A 763 32.45 -10.88 -0.55
N PRO A 764 32.98 -11.85 -1.33
CA PRO A 764 32.22 -12.47 -2.41
C PRO A 764 31.05 -13.27 -1.81
N GLY A 765 29.93 -13.37 -2.54
CA GLY A 765 28.83 -14.24 -2.12
C GLY A 765 29.14 -15.71 -2.40
N GLY A 766 28.60 -16.61 -1.58
CA GLY A 766 28.75 -18.06 -1.76
C GLY A 766 28.14 -18.89 -0.63
N THR A 767 28.06 -20.20 -0.86
CA THR A 767 27.51 -21.17 0.09
C THR A 767 28.62 -21.78 0.96
N PHE A 768 28.36 -21.93 2.26
CA PHE A 768 29.27 -22.59 3.19
C PHE A 768 28.55 -23.43 4.26
N THR A 769 29.30 -24.36 4.85
CA THR A 769 28.88 -25.16 6.00
C THR A 769 29.07 -24.35 7.30
N MET A 770 27.98 -23.94 7.93
CA MET A 770 27.97 -23.17 9.18
C MET A 770 27.90 -24.10 10.40
N GLY A 771 28.67 -23.79 11.46
CA GLY A 771 28.73 -24.57 12.70
C GLY A 771 29.86 -25.60 12.79
N THR A 772 29.94 -26.25 13.95
CA THR A 772 31.07 -27.14 14.32
C THR A 772 30.78 -28.60 14.03
N GLU A 773 31.78 -29.30 13.49
CA GLU A 773 31.73 -30.74 13.16
C GLU A 773 31.77 -31.62 14.41
N ASP A 774 31.03 -32.74 14.41
CA ASP A 774 30.94 -33.64 15.57
C ASP A 774 32.28 -34.28 15.96
N GLU A 775 33.18 -34.54 15.01
CA GLU A 775 34.53 -35.05 15.30
C GLU A 775 35.41 -34.00 16.01
N GLU A 776 35.29 -32.72 15.63
CA GLU A 776 35.97 -31.62 16.33
C GLU A 776 35.44 -31.51 17.76
N ILE A 777 34.12 -31.54 17.95
CA ILE A 777 33.48 -31.51 19.27
C ILE A 777 33.97 -32.67 20.13
N GLU A 778 34.04 -33.89 19.58
CA GLU A 778 34.55 -35.03 20.34
C GLU A 778 36.03 -34.88 20.70
N ARG A 779 36.88 -34.33 19.81
CA ARG A 779 38.29 -34.04 20.12
C ARG A 779 38.41 -32.99 21.23
N LEU A 780 37.61 -31.92 21.18
CA LEU A 780 37.62 -30.85 22.17
C LEU A 780 37.08 -31.30 23.53
N VAL A 781 35.97 -32.04 23.57
CA VAL A 781 35.44 -32.66 24.80
C VAL A 781 36.47 -33.62 25.40
N LYS A 782 37.22 -34.37 24.58
CA LYS A 782 38.33 -35.24 25.08
C LYS A 782 39.48 -34.41 25.67
N LYS A 783 39.87 -33.29 25.06
CA LYS A 783 41.00 -32.44 25.51
C LYS A 783 40.68 -31.55 26.72
N PHE A 784 39.51 -30.90 26.73
CA PHE A 784 39.14 -29.88 27.72
C PHE A 784 38.17 -30.38 28.82
N ASN A 785 37.98 -31.70 28.94
CA ASN A 785 37.01 -32.39 29.82
C ASN A 785 37.13 -32.11 31.35
N ARG A 786 38.07 -31.26 31.78
CA ARG A 786 38.26 -30.86 33.19
C ARG A 786 37.65 -29.49 33.52
N GLU A 787 37.30 -28.70 32.50
CA GLU A 787 36.86 -27.30 32.65
C GLU A 787 35.40 -27.09 32.16
N GLY A 788 34.53 -28.07 32.40
CA GLY A 788 33.09 -27.95 32.13
C GLY A 788 32.62 -28.28 30.69
N TYR A 789 33.55 -28.47 29.75
CA TYR A 789 33.28 -28.81 28.34
C TYR A 789 32.62 -30.19 28.15
N ARG A 790 31.30 -30.25 28.38
CA ARG A 790 30.43 -31.37 27.95
C ARG A 790 30.02 -31.19 26.48
N ARG A 791 29.66 -32.27 25.78
CA ARG A 791 29.12 -32.23 24.39
C ARG A 791 27.91 -31.28 24.26
N GLU A 792 27.14 -31.17 25.33
CA GLU A 792 25.99 -30.26 25.49
C GLU A 792 26.38 -28.76 25.42
N GLY A 793 27.60 -28.40 25.81
CA GLY A 793 28.12 -27.02 25.70
C GLY A 793 28.39 -26.54 24.28
N TYR A 794 28.34 -27.44 23.29
CA TYR A 794 28.44 -27.13 21.86
C TYR A 794 27.07 -27.10 21.17
N ARG A 795 25.96 -27.17 21.93
CA ARG A 795 24.60 -27.12 21.38
C ARG A 795 24.33 -25.84 20.56
N THR A 796 24.91 -24.73 20.98
CA THR A 796 24.76 -23.41 20.33
C THR A 796 25.32 -23.37 18.91
N GLU A 797 26.23 -24.28 18.56
CA GLU A 797 26.95 -24.31 17.28
C GLU A 797 26.42 -25.41 16.33
N ARG A 798 25.23 -25.95 16.63
CA ARG A 798 24.61 -27.10 15.96
C ARG A 798 23.10 -26.90 15.79
N PRO A 799 22.43 -27.57 14.84
CA PRO A 799 22.98 -28.48 13.82
C PRO A 799 23.88 -27.75 12.81
N GLN A 800 24.87 -28.48 12.29
CA GLN A 800 25.70 -27.99 11.20
C GLN A 800 24.87 -27.98 9.91
N HIS A 801 24.84 -26.87 9.17
CA HIS A 801 23.91 -26.66 8.05
C HIS A 801 24.56 -25.83 6.92
N GLN A 802 23.91 -25.77 5.75
CA GLN A 802 24.38 -24.97 4.63
C GLN A 802 23.72 -23.58 4.65
N VAL A 803 24.53 -22.54 4.46
CA VAL A 803 24.07 -21.14 4.36
C VAL A 803 24.69 -20.48 3.14
N THR A 804 23.88 -19.78 2.34
CA THR A 804 24.32 -19.06 1.13
C THR A 804 24.30 -17.56 1.40
N VAL A 805 25.48 -16.97 1.60
CA VAL A 805 25.62 -15.54 1.92
C VAL A 805 25.73 -14.72 0.62
N PRO A 806 24.98 -13.62 0.44
CA PRO A 806 25.11 -12.73 -0.72
C PRO A 806 26.43 -11.93 -0.69
N PRO A 807 26.86 -11.29 -1.80
CA PRO A 807 28.06 -10.45 -1.78
C PRO A 807 27.86 -9.16 -0.96
N PHE A 808 28.82 -8.83 -0.09
CA PHE A 808 28.75 -7.67 0.80
C PHE A 808 30.13 -7.07 1.07
N PHE A 809 30.21 -6.04 1.93
CA PHE A 809 31.46 -5.51 2.44
C PHE A 809 31.57 -5.65 3.95
N MET A 810 32.76 -5.98 4.46
CA MET A 810 33.05 -6.06 5.90
C MET A 810 34.25 -5.20 6.27
N GLY A 811 34.22 -4.55 7.44
CA GLY A 811 35.35 -3.79 7.98
C GLY A 811 36.60 -4.66 8.07
N LYS A 812 37.69 -4.20 7.44
CA LYS A 812 39.01 -4.86 7.40
C LYS A 812 39.53 -5.20 8.79
N TYR A 813 39.16 -4.37 9.76
CA TYR A 813 39.49 -4.45 11.19
C TYR A 813 38.20 -4.31 12.04
N PRO A 814 38.23 -4.71 13.33
CA PRO A 814 37.32 -4.16 14.33
C PRO A 814 37.45 -2.63 14.40
N ILE A 815 36.37 -1.92 14.72
CA ILE A 815 36.35 -0.46 14.76
C ILE A 815 37.39 0.05 15.76
N THR A 816 38.30 0.92 15.31
CA THR A 816 39.38 1.46 16.17
C THR A 816 38.88 2.59 17.07
N GLN A 817 39.64 2.93 18.12
CA GLN A 817 39.29 4.05 18.99
C GLN A 817 39.33 5.41 18.27
N ALA A 818 40.16 5.57 17.23
CA ALA A 818 40.13 6.76 16.37
C ALA A 818 38.87 6.84 15.51
N GLN A 819 38.48 5.73 14.87
CA GLN A 819 37.24 5.62 14.08
C GLN A 819 36.01 5.85 14.97
N TRP A 820 36.00 5.27 16.18
CA TRP A 820 34.99 5.52 17.19
C TRP A 820 34.84 7.00 17.52
N ARG A 821 35.95 7.69 17.86
CA ARG A 821 35.95 9.13 18.16
C ARG A 821 35.42 9.97 17.01
N ALA A 822 35.77 9.65 15.77
CA ALA A 822 35.34 10.40 14.58
C ALA A 822 33.80 10.43 14.44
N ILE A 823 33.11 9.30 14.70
CA ILE A 823 31.64 9.20 14.59
C ILE A 823 30.93 9.57 15.91
N ALA A 824 31.51 9.27 17.07
CA ALA A 824 30.92 9.58 18.37
C ALA A 824 30.84 11.09 18.63
N SER A 825 31.87 11.85 18.22
CA SER A 825 31.94 13.31 18.38
C SER A 825 30.96 14.10 17.50
N ARG A 826 30.51 13.51 16.39
CA ARG A 826 29.53 14.08 15.46
C ARG A 826 28.11 13.97 16.03
N THR A 827 27.76 14.89 16.93
CA THR A 827 26.43 14.96 17.57
C THR A 827 25.31 15.29 16.58
N ASP A 828 25.64 15.92 15.46
CA ASP A 828 24.76 16.13 14.30
C ASP A 828 24.33 14.81 13.64
N LEU A 829 25.16 13.76 13.71
CA LEU A 829 24.84 12.46 13.14
C LEU A 829 23.92 11.60 14.02
N LYS A 830 23.72 11.95 15.30
CA LYS A 830 22.92 11.18 16.27
C LYS A 830 21.58 10.69 15.71
N VAL A 831 21.21 9.45 16.06
CA VAL A 831 19.97 8.79 15.59
C VAL A 831 19.04 8.42 16.74
N LYS A 832 19.51 7.66 17.73
CA LYS A 832 18.76 7.20 18.92
C LYS A 832 19.42 7.65 20.23
N GLN A 833 20.71 7.40 20.42
CA GLN A 833 21.41 7.61 21.70
C GLN A 833 22.74 8.39 21.59
N ASP A 834 23.22 8.88 22.73
CA ASP A 834 24.55 9.50 22.83
C ASP A 834 25.64 8.44 22.96
N LEU A 835 26.78 8.68 22.31
CA LEU A 835 27.97 7.83 22.38
C LEU A 835 29.02 8.50 23.28
N ALA A 836 29.59 7.74 24.22
CA ALA A 836 30.74 8.20 24.98
C ALA A 836 31.96 8.33 24.04
N LEU A 837 32.73 9.43 24.15
CA LEU A 837 33.84 9.70 23.23
C LEU A 837 35.00 8.70 23.36
N ASN A 838 35.30 8.25 24.58
CA ASN A 838 36.42 7.34 24.89
C ASN A 838 35.97 6.24 25.87
N PRO A 839 35.13 5.28 25.43
CA PRO A 839 34.61 4.23 26.31
C PRO A 839 35.69 3.22 26.73
N ALA A 840 36.62 2.92 25.82
CA ALA A 840 37.65 1.90 25.95
C ALA A 840 38.43 1.96 27.27
N HIS A 841 38.70 0.78 27.84
CA HIS A 841 39.65 0.57 28.92
C HIS A 841 41.07 0.94 28.49
N PHE A 842 41.53 0.46 27.33
CA PHE A 842 42.91 0.60 26.86
C PHE A 842 43.20 1.93 26.13
N LYS A 843 42.46 3.00 26.48
CA LYS A 843 42.58 4.35 25.87
C LYS A 843 43.88 5.08 26.18
N ASP A 844 44.49 4.82 27.33
CA ASP A 844 45.68 5.53 27.81
C ASP A 844 47.00 4.92 27.27
N ARG A 845 46.92 4.07 26.24
CA ARG A 845 48.08 3.45 25.59
C ARG A 845 48.63 4.35 24.47
N PRO A 846 49.96 4.41 24.21
CA PRO A 846 50.56 5.31 23.21
C PRO A 846 50.11 5.08 21.75
N ASP A 847 49.47 3.94 21.49
CA ASP A 847 49.01 3.42 20.22
C ASP A 847 47.48 3.23 20.19
N SER A 848 46.74 3.76 21.17
CA SER A 848 45.31 3.49 21.40
C SER A 848 44.41 3.83 20.21
N ASP A 849 44.73 4.87 19.44
CA ASP A 849 44.08 5.24 18.17
C ASP A 849 43.97 4.08 17.16
N ARG A 850 44.92 3.13 17.19
CA ARG A 850 44.96 1.93 16.34
C ARG A 850 44.49 0.66 17.06
N ARG A 851 44.23 0.71 18.37
CA ARG A 851 43.61 -0.41 19.10
C ARG A 851 42.10 -0.45 18.81
N PRO A 852 41.45 -1.61 18.89
CA PRO A 852 39.99 -1.69 18.80
C PRO A 852 39.32 -0.88 19.91
N VAL A 853 38.09 -0.44 19.66
CA VAL A 853 37.21 0.11 20.70
C VAL A 853 36.59 -1.03 21.51
N GLU A 854 36.65 -0.93 22.83
CA GLU A 854 35.96 -1.83 23.75
C GLU A 854 35.17 -1.06 24.82
N GLN A 855 34.52 -1.77 25.75
CA GLN A 855 33.45 -1.26 26.63
C GLN A 855 32.24 -0.65 25.88
N VAL A 856 32.04 -1.04 24.62
CA VAL A 856 30.83 -0.74 23.84
C VAL A 856 29.82 -1.88 23.96
N ASN A 857 28.56 -1.53 24.17
CA ASN A 857 27.45 -2.49 24.14
C ASN A 857 26.79 -2.51 22.75
N TRP A 858 25.93 -3.50 22.52
CA TRP A 858 25.28 -3.72 21.24
C TRP A 858 24.52 -2.48 20.73
N TYR A 859 23.81 -1.76 21.61
CA TYR A 859 23.10 -0.55 21.23
C TYR A 859 24.02 0.62 20.87
N ASP A 860 25.21 0.72 21.49
CA ASP A 860 26.21 1.72 21.09
C ASP A 860 26.79 1.41 19.71
N ALA A 861 27.04 0.13 19.43
CA ALA A 861 27.55 -0.33 18.14
C ALA A 861 26.53 -0.11 17.02
N VAL A 862 25.24 -0.39 17.27
CA VAL A 862 24.14 -0.09 16.33
C VAL A 862 23.93 1.42 16.15
N GLU A 863 24.08 2.25 17.19
CA GLU A 863 24.08 3.72 17.04
C GLU A 863 25.29 4.21 16.23
N PHE A 864 26.48 3.65 16.43
CA PHE A 864 27.65 3.95 15.59
C PHE A 864 27.39 3.59 14.12
N CYS A 865 26.85 2.41 13.84
CA CYS A 865 26.47 2.00 12.49
C CYS A 865 25.45 2.98 11.88
N ALA A 866 24.38 3.31 12.61
CA ALA A 866 23.35 4.23 12.12
C ALA A 866 23.89 5.67 11.87
N ARG A 867 24.85 6.13 12.68
CA ARG A 867 25.56 7.41 12.45
C ARG A 867 26.49 7.34 11.24
N LEU A 868 27.18 6.22 11.04
CA LEU A 868 28.04 5.98 9.89
C LEU A 868 27.22 5.98 8.59
N SER A 869 26.09 5.27 8.56
CA SER A 869 25.13 5.30 7.44
C SER A 869 24.64 6.72 7.12
N LYS A 870 24.40 7.53 8.15
CA LYS A 870 23.98 8.94 8.01
C LYS A 870 25.13 9.87 7.54
N LEU A 871 26.39 9.47 7.71
CA LEU A 871 27.55 10.21 7.21
C LEU A 871 27.86 9.90 5.75
N THR A 872 27.83 8.62 5.38
CA THR A 872 28.28 8.12 4.08
C THR A 872 27.16 7.97 3.05
N GLY A 873 25.92 7.76 3.51
CA GLY A 873 24.77 7.40 2.68
C GLY A 873 24.71 5.91 2.32
N GLY A 874 25.66 5.08 2.78
CA GLY A 874 25.61 3.63 2.66
C GLY A 874 24.82 2.96 3.79
N GLU A 875 24.37 1.72 3.60
CA GLU A 875 23.70 0.97 4.67
C GLU A 875 24.71 0.20 5.53
N TYR A 876 25.20 0.86 6.59
CA TYR A 876 26.09 0.26 7.58
C TYR A 876 25.30 -0.37 8.73
N ARG A 877 25.64 -1.61 9.07
CA ARG A 877 25.08 -2.38 10.21
C ARG A 877 26.13 -3.31 10.83
N LEU A 878 25.75 -4.02 11.89
CA LEU A 878 26.49 -5.17 12.38
C LEU A 878 26.34 -6.35 11.39
N PRO A 879 27.34 -7.25 11.29
CA PRO A 879 27.21 -8.49 10.51
C PRO A 879 26.11 -9.38 11.09
N SER A 880 25.46 -10.18 10.24
CA SER A 880 24.78 -11.39 10.73
C SER A 880 25.80 -12.41 11.22
N GLU A 881 25.38 -13.36 12.04
CA GLU A 881 26.25 -14.47 12.48
C GLU A 881 26.75 -15.33 11.32
N ALA A 882 25.92 -15.47 10.27
CA ALA A 882 26.27 -16.17 9.04
C ALA A 882 27.29 -15.40 8.21
N GLU A 883 27.09 -14.09 8.02
CA GLU A 883 28.07 -13.20 7.38
C GLU A 883 29.40 -13.22 8.13
N TRP A 884 29.38 -13.20 9.47
CA TRP A 884 30.59 -13.24 10.29
C TRP A 884 31.32 -14.58 10.14
N GLU A 885 30.63 -15.72 10.26
CA GLU A 885 31.28 -17.02 10.16
C GLU A 885 31.82 -17.29 8.74
N TYR A 886 31.06 -16.93 7.71
CA TYR A 886 31.50 -17.00 6.32
C TYR A 886 32.75 -16.16 6.08
N ALA A 887 32.71 -14.89 6.49
CA ALA A 887 33.81 -13.95 6.32
C ALA A 887 35.04 -14.34 7.13
N CYS A 888 34.87 -14.90 8.33
CA CYS A 888 35.95 -15.41 9.17
C CYS A 888 36.66 -16.62 8.53
N ARG A 889 35.87 -17.61 8.08
CA ARG A 889 36.37 -18.83 7.43
C ARG A 889 37.09 -18.53 6.11
N ALA A 890 36.59 -17.58 5.32
CA ALA A 890 37.14 -17.21 4.00
C ALA A 890 37.46 -18.41 3.09
N GLY A 891 36.59 -19.43 3.11
CA GLY A 891 36.73 -20.67 2.34
C GLY A 891 37.33 -21.86 3.09
N THR A 892 37.75 -21.74 4.36
CA THR A 892 38.22 -22.89 5.17
C THR A 892 37.09 -23.59 5.92
N THR A 893 37.16 -24.92 6.01
CA THR A 893 36.30 -25.73 6.91
C THR A 893 36.88 -25.84 8.33
N THR A 894 38.18 -25.56 8.49
CA THR A 894 38.95 -25.73 9.74
C THR A 894 38.53 -24.78 10.87
N PRO A 895 38.90 -25.08 12.14
CA PRO A 895 38.49 -24.30 13.32
C PRO A 895 38.94 -22.83 13.28
N PHE A 896 40.07 -22.56 12.62
CA PHE A 896 40.57 -21.23 12.29
C PHE A 896 40.86 -21.16 10.79
N TYR A 897 40.87 -19.97 10.18
CA TYR A 897 41.37 -19.79 8.81
C TYR A 897 42.88 -20.08 8.67
N PHE A 898 43.62 -20.05 9.80
CA PHE A 898 45.00 -20.51 9.89
C PHE A 898 45.13 -22.05 9.78
N GLY A 899 44.04 -22.83 9.86
CA GLY A 899 44.07 -24.29 9.79
C GLY A 899 43.69 -24.96 11.11
N GLU A 900 44.36 -26.06 11.44
CA GLU A 900 44.04 -26.94 12.57
C GLU A 900 44.28 -26.30 13.95
N THR A 901 45.10 -25.26 14.02
CA THR A 901 45.44 -24.56 15.26
C THR A 901 45.82 -23.09 15.02
N ILE A 902 46.12 -22.37 16.09
CA ILE A 902 46.54 -20.96 16.11
C ILE A 902 47.65 -20.77 17.15
N THR A 903 48.50 -19.75 16.98
CA THR A 903 49.60 -19.42 17.91
C THR A 903 49.57 -17.94 18.28
N GLY A 904 50.28 -17.55 19.35
CA GLY A 904 50.44 -16.14 19.73
C GLY A 904 51.18 -15.25 18.71
N GLU A 905 51.74 -15.83 17.64
CA GLU A 905 52.28 -15.09 16.48
C GLU A 905 51.20 -14.80 15.41
N LEU A 906 50.02 -15.42 15.53
CA LEU A 906 48.93 -15.40 14.55
C LEU A 906 47.64 -14.75 15.08
N ALA A 907 47.48 -14.64 16.41
CA ALA A 907 46.39 -13.89 17.04
C ALA A 907 46.75 -13.47 18.47
N ASN A 908 46.08 -12.43 18.98
CA ASN A 908 46.15 -12.02 20.37
C ASN A 908 45.05 -12.74 21.20
N TYR A 909 45.46 -13.73 22.00
CA TYR A 909 44.61 -14.49 22.92
C TYR A 909 45.48 -15.02 24.07
N ASP A 910 44.91 -15.78 25.01
CA ASP A 910 45.69 -16.47 26.04
C ASP A 910 46.44 -17.69 25.45
N ALA A 911 47.58 -17.41 24.83
CA ALA A 911 48.49 -18.40 24.27
C ALA A 911 49.20 -19.27 25.32
N SER A 912 48.96 -19.06 26.62
CA SER A 912 49.40 -20.03 27.64
C SER A 912 48.59 -21.33 27.57
N TYR A 913 47.44 -21.34 26.88
CA TYR A 913 46.65 -22.53 26.54
C TYR A 913 46.86 -22.93 25.08
N THR A 914 46.87 -24.24 24.80
CA THR A 914 47.01 -24.78 23.44
C THR A 914 45.71 -25.41 22.94
N TYR A 915 45.41 -25.24 21.66
CA TYR A 915 44.26 -25.82 20.97
C TYR A 915 44.58 -27.22 20.39
N ALA A 916 45.78 -27.42 19.84
CA ALA A 916 46.28 -28.70 19.35
C ALA A 916 47.63 -29.05 20.03
N ASP A 917 48.69 -29.29 19.25
CA ASP A 917 50.03 -29.71 19.69
C ASP A 917 51.08 -28.59 19.56
N GLU A 918 50.65 -27.34 19.32
CA GLU A 918 51.52 -26.18 19.16
C GLU A 918 52.21 -25.73 20.47
N PRO A 919 53.35 -25.02 20.40
CA PRO A 919 54.00 -24.49 21.60
C PRO A 919 53.15 -23.41 22.29
N LYS A 920 53.19 -23.40 23.63
CA LYS A 920 52.63 -22.31 24.45
C LYS A 920 53.37 -20.99 24.19
N GLY A 921 52.61 -19.91 24.05
CA GLY A 921 53.10 -18.54 24.03
C GLY A 921 52.76 -17.77 25.31
N GLU A 922 52.87 -16.45 25.24
CA GLU A 922 52.52 -15.53 26.32
C GLU A 922 51.11 -14.94 26.14
N CYS A 923 50.40 -14.68 27.24
CA CYS A 923 49.17 -13.91 27.22
C CYS A 923 49.51 -12.42 27.41
N LEU A 924 49.18 -11.58 26.42
CA LEU A 924 49.54 -10.16 26.44
C LEU A 924 48.76 -9.35 27.49
N ASN A 925 47.61 -9.85 27.94
CA ASN A 925 46.72 -9.19 28.92
C ASN A 925 46.22 -7.78 28.49
N GLU A 926 46.24 -7.48 27.19
CA GLU A 926 45.75 -6.22 26.60
C GLU A 926 45.32 -6.39 25.13
N THR A 927 44.41 -5.54 24.65
CA THR A 927 44.10 -5.42 23.20
C THR A 927 45.33 -4.96 22.43
N THR A 928 45.57 -5.49 21.23
CA THR A 928 46.65 -5.06 20.33
C THR A 928 46.16 -4.07 19.28
N PRO A 929 47.04 -3.24 18.70
CA PRO A 929 46.74 -2.54 17.44
C PRO A 929 46.18 -3.50 16.39
N VAL A 930 45.13 -3.06 15.69
CA VAL A 930 44.50 -3.85 14.62
C VAL A 930 45.46 -4.04 13.44
N GLY A 931 45.41 -5.20 12.79
CA GLY A 931 46.31 -5.55 11.69
C GLY A 931 47.74 -5.92 12.11
N GLN A 932 47.99 -6.17 13.40
CA GLN A 932 49.30 -6.67 13.87
C GLN A 932 49.57 -8.13 13.44
N PHE A 933 48.52 -8.91 13.14
CA PHE A 933 48.59 -10.32 12.76
C PHE A 933 48.26 -10.53 11.28
N PRO A 934 48.61 -11.68 10.65
CA PRO A 934 48.30 -11.93 9.25
C PRO A 934 46.78 -12.05 9.02
N PRO A 935 46.26 -11.67 7.83
CA PRO A 935 44.83 -11.74 7.51
C PRO A 935 44.39 -13.10 6.95
N ASN A 936 43.08 -13.26 6.78
CA ASN A 936 42.48 -14.37 6.04
C ASN A 936 42.40 -14.12 4.53
N ALA A 937 41.88 -15.10 3.77
CA ALA A 937 41.84 -15.05 2.30
C ALA A 937 40.92 -13.98 1.68
N PHE A 938 40.10 -13.27 2.48
CA PHE A 938 39.33 -12.09 2.05
C PHE A 938 40.01 -10.76 2.45
N GLY A 939 41.19 -10.79 3.07
CA GLY A 939 41.88 -9.59 3.57
C GLY A 939 41.33 -9.07 4.90
N LEU A 940 40.59 -9.90 5.65
CA LEU A 940 40.12 -9.53 6.97
C LEU A 940 41.14 -9.90 8.04
N TYR A 941 41.38 -8.95 8.94
CA TYR A 941 42.31 -9.04 10.06
C TYR A 941 41.57 -9.18 11.39
N ASP A 942 42.27 -9.68 12.42
CA ASP A 942 41.78 -9.81 13.80
C ASP A 942 40.44 -10.60 13.94
N MET A 943 40.09 -11.49 13.00
CA MET A 943 38.89 -12.33 13.12
C MET A 943 39.00 -13.40 14.23
N HIS A 944 40.21 -13.63 14.76
CA HIS A 944 40.47 -14.50 15.91
C HIS A 944 41.21 -13.70 16.98
N GLY A 945 40.68 -13.70 18.20
CA GLY A 945 41.27 -12.98 19.33
C GLY A 945 41.05 -11.46 19.29
N ASN A 946 41.93 -10.72 19.97
CA ASN A 946 41.88 -9.28 20.21
C ASN A 946 40.59 -8.84 20.96
N VAL A 947 39.43 -8.73 20.30
CA VAL A 947 38.13 -8.40 20.93
C VAL A 947 37.00 -9.28 20.40
N TRP A 948 35.99 -9.55 21.24
CA TRP A 948 34.73 -10.14 20.80
C TRP A 948 33.96 -9.14 19.96
N GLU A 949 33.23 -9.63 18.96
CA GLU A 949 32.47 -8.79 18.04
C GLU A 949 30.97 -9.06 18.12
N TRP A 950 30.19 -8.00 18.36
CA TRP A 950 28.73 -8.05 18.34
C TRP A 950 28.20 -8.35 16.93
N CYS A 951 27.39 -9.40 16.80
CA CYS A 951 26.56 -9.65 15.61
C CYS A 951 25.19 -8.96 15.76
N ALA A 952 24.47 -8.78 14.66
CA ALA A 952 23.14 -8.15 14.63
C ALA A 952 22.04 -9.01 15.25
N ASP A 953 22.21 -10.33 15.20
CA ASP A 953 21.23 -11.36 15.49
C ASP A 953 20.74 -11.34 16.94
N THR A 954 19.51 -11.78 17.14
CA THR A 954 18.97 -12.11 18.47
C THR A 954 19.54 -13.47 18.91
N TRP A 955 19.81 -13.64 20.21
CA TRP A 955 20.42 -14.88 20.71
C TRP A 955 19.51 -16.11 20.56
N HIS A 956 20.10 -17.23 20.10
CA HIS A 956 19.46 -18.53 19.96
C HIS A 956 20.35 -19.66 20.53
N ASP A 957 19.75 -20.60 21.26
CA ASP A 957 20.46 -21.67 22.00
C ASP A 957 21.06 -22.78 21.11
N ASN A 958 20.80 -22.73 19.80
CA ASN A 958 21.18 -23.68 18.74
C ASN A 958 21.05 -22.99 17.38
N TYR A 959 21.15 -23.76 16.29
CA TYR A 959 20.82 -23.38 14.91
C TYR A 959 19.56 -24.09 14.38
N ASP A 960 18.72 -24.63 15.26
CA ASP A 960 17.47 -25.27 14.83
C ASP A 960 16.55 -24.17 14.26
N SER A 961 16.20 -24.28 12.98
CA SER A 961 15.52 -23.24 12.18
C SER A 961 16.33 -21.94 11.93
N ALA A 962 17.67 -21.99 11.91
CA ALA A 962 18.49 -20.86 11.48
C ALA A 962 18.29 -20.49 9.98
N PRO A 963 18.33 -19.20 9.60
CA PRO A 963 18.25 -18.77 8.21
C PRO A 963 19.38 -19.31 7.31
N THR A 964 19.04 -19.72 6.09
CA THR A 964 19.97 -20.35 5.13
C THR A 964 20.44 -19.41 4.01
N ASP A 965 20.08 -18.13 4.07
CA ASP A 965 20.34 -17.06 3.09
C ASP A 965 21.34 -15.99 3.59
N GLY A 966 21.90 -16.18 4.80
CA GLY A 966 22.82 -15.23 5.43
C GLY A 966 22.16 -14.00 6.08
N SER A 967 20.83 -13.94 6.12
CA SER A 967 20.08 -12.87 6.80
C SER A 967 20.33 -12.84 8.32
N VAL A 968 19.88 -11.77 8.98
CA VAL A 968 20.00 -11.60 10.43
C VAL A 968 18.88 -12.37 11.13
N TRP A 969 19.23 -13.30 12.01
CA TRP A 969 18.25 -14.12 12.72
C TRP A 969 17.64 -13.35 13.92
N ILE A 970 16.37 -12.97 13.82
CA ILE A 970 15.68 -12.14 14.83
C ILE A 970 14.58 -12.91 15.55
N GLU A 971 13.76 -13.65 14.82
CA GLU A 971 12.53 -14.30 15.30
C GLU A 971 12.78 -15.41 16.32
N ASN A 972 11.94 -15.49 17.37
CA ASN A 972 11.94 -16.54 18.40
C ASN A 972 13.17 -16.60 19.35
N GLY A 973 14.10 -15.64 19.25
CA GLY A 973 15.27 -15.55 20.12
C GLY A 973 15.09 -14.73 21.41
N ASP A 974 16.12 -14.70 22.26
CA ASP A 974 16.16 -13.86 23.47
C ASP A 974 16.56 -12.42 23.12
N ASP A 975 15.57 -11.55 22.99
CA ASP A 975 15.70 -10.12 22.63
C ASP A 975 16.55 -9.26 23.59
N ASN A 976 16.95 -9.80 24.75
CA ASN A 976 17.87 -9.14 25.67
C ASN A 976 19.34 -9.50 25.40
N ARG A 977 19.62 -10.46 24.52
CA ARG A 977 20.95 -10.95 24.15
C ARG A 977 21.19 -10.89 22.63
N SER A 978 22.45 -10.78 22.26
CA SER A 978 22.95 -10.90 20.89
C SER A 978 24.27 -11.63 20.91
N SER A 979 24.57 -12.34 19.83
CA SER A 979 25.75 -13.20 19.75
C SER A 979 27.06 -12.41 19.65
N LEU A 980 28.11 -12.99 20.23
CA LEU A 980 29.47 -12.49 20.22
C LEU A 980 30.38 -13.57 19.62
N ARG A 981 31.21 -13.18 18.64
CA ARG A 981 32.13 -14.07 17.91
C ARG A 981 33.58 -13.55 17.91
N GLY A 982 34.54 -14.42 17.58
CA GLY A 982 35.97 -14.09 17.43
C GLY A 982 36.90 -14.44 18.60
N GLY A 983 36.42 -14.49 19.85
CA GLY A 983 37.28 -14.63 21.03
C GLY A 983 37.80 -13.27 21.52
N SER A 984 38.87 -13.23 22.32
CA SER A 984 39.52 -11.97 22.73
C SER A 984 40.91 -12.18 23.35
N TRP A 985 41.66 -11.09 23.57
CA TRP A 985 43.03 -11.06 24.09
C TRP A 985 43.29 -11.88 25.37
N GLY A 986 42.28 -12.08 26.21
CA GLY A 986 42.40 -12.74 27.53
C GLY A 986 41.70 -14.09 27.64
N LEU A 987 41.42 -14.76 26.52
CA LEU A 987 40.69 -16.03 26.51
C LEU A 987 41.47 -17.16 25.81
N ASN A 988 41.17 -18.40 26.18
CA ASN A 988 41.77 -19.59 25.58
C ASN A 988 41.43 -19.70 24.06
N PRO A 989 42.20 -20.46 23.27
CA PRO A 989 41.98 -20.54 21.83
C PRO A 989 40.72 -21.30 21.41
N SER A 990 40.09 -22.13 22.25
CA SER A 990 38.83 -22.82 21.88
C SER A 990 37.62 -21.87 21.83
N TYR A 991 37.70 -20.71 22.49
CA TYR A 991 36.76 -19.60 22.33
C TYR A 991 37.01 -18.75 21.07
N CYS A 992 38.20 -18.86 20.47
CA CYS A 992 38.63 -18.04 19.33
C CYS A 992 38.37 -18.72 17.98
N ARG A 993 37.49 -19.72 17.90
CA ARG A 993 37.21 -20.47 16.67
C ARG A 993 36.15 -19.77 15.81
N SER A 994 36.20 -19.97 14.49
CA SER A 994 35.24 -19.40 13.53
C SER A 994 33.77 -19.67 13.88
N ALA A 995 33.47 -20.87 14.37
CA ALA A 995 32.11 -21.31 14.69
C ALA A 995 31.66 -21.04 16.13
N TYR A 996 32.52 -20.53 17.02
CA TYR A 996 32.16 -20.39 18.44
C TYR A 996 31.23 -19.19 18.67
N ARG A 997 30.11 -19.44 19.36
CA ARG A 997 29.12 -18.44 19.78
C ARG A 997 29.17 -18.28 21.30
N SER A 998 29.52 -17.09 21.80
CA SER A 998 29.63 -16.85 23.24
C SER A 998 28.26 -16.81 23.93
N SER A 999 27.97 -17.81 24.74
CA SER A 999 26.61 -18.15 25.23
C SER A 999 26.31 -17.76 26.68
N TYR A 1000 27.26 -17.16 27.41
CA TYR A 1000 27.08 -16.83 28.83
C TYR A 1000 25.85 -15.94 29.07
N ASP A 1001 24.93 -16.36 29.94
CA ASP A 1001 23.65 -15.66 30.24
C ASP A 1001 23.77 -14.21 30.75
N LEU A 1002 24.99 -13.78 31.09
CA LEU A 1002 25.31 -12.41 31.50
C LEU A 1002 25.55 -11.46 30.30
N LEU A 1003 25.76 -11.98 29.09
CA LEU A 1003 26.09 -11.24 27.85
C LEU A 1003 24.86 -10.55 27.22
N ARG A 1004 24.16 -9.75 28.02
CA ARG A 1004 23.00 -8.96 27.55
C ARG A 1004 23.44 -7.83 26.62
N ARG A 1005 22.57 -7.41 25.68
CA ARG A 1005 22.79 -6.31 24.71
C ARG A 1005 23.23 -4.96 25.35
N ARG A 1006 23.07 -4.79 26.67
CA ARG A 1006 23.51 -3.61 27.44
C ARG A 1006 24.89 -3.73 28.11
N LEU A 1007 25.50 -4.92 28.15
CA LEU A 1007 26.76 -5.18 28.84
C LEU A 1007 27.92 -4.40 28.20
N ARG A 1008 28.80 -3.85 29.04
CA ARG A 1008 30.08 -3.25 28.65
C ARG A 1008 31.19 -4.01 29.36
N TYR A 1009 32.22 -4.44 28.63
CA TYR A 1009 33.39 -5.11 29.21
C TYR A 1009 34.65 -4.83 28.38
N GLY A 1010 35.83 -4.97 28.99
CA GLY A 1010 37.14 -4.58 28.42
C GLY A 1010 37.66 -5.44 27.26
N ASN A 1011 36.77 -6.20 26.62
CA ASN A 1011 37.04 -7.06 25.47
C ASN A 1011 35.85 -7.17 24.50
N LEU A 1012 34.80 -6.35 24.65
CA LEU A 1012 33.63 -6.33 23.76
C LEU A 1012 33.72 -5.15 22.80
N GLY A 1013 33.92 -5.44 21.52
CA GLY A 1013 33.96 -4.50 20.39
C GLY A 1013 33.01 -4.96 19.27
N PHE A 1014 33.29 -4.53 18.04
CA PHE A 1014 32.55 -4.92 16.83
C PHE A 1014 33.33 -4.51 15.57
N ARG A 1015 32.98 -5.12 14.43
CA ARG A 1015 33.21 -4.53 13.09
C ARG A 1015 31.87 -4.27 12.41
N VAL A 1016 31.90 -3.50 11.32
CA VAL A 1016 30.70 -3.14 10.55
C VAL A 1016 30.67 -3.90 9.23
N VAL A 1017 29.47 -4.07 8.67
CA VAL A 1017 29.26 -4.47 7.29
C VAL A 1017 28.49 -3.39 6.54
N CYS A 1018 28.63 -3.38 5.21
CA CYS A 1018 27.86 -2.52 4.32
C CYS A 1018 27.25 -3.36 3.17
N VAL A 1019 25.94 -3.22 2.99
CA VAL A 1019 25.16 -3.86 1.93
C VAL A 1019 24.52 -2.77 1.06
N PHE A 1020 24.95 -2.62 -0.19
CA PHE A 1020 24.58 -1.44 -1.02
C PHE A 1020 23.18 -1.55 -1.68
N GLY A 1021 22.13 -1.65 -0.84
CA GLY A 1021 20.83 -1.07 -1.13
C GLY A 1021 20.97 0.45 -1.30
N ARG A 1022 20.03 1.12 -2.00
CA ARG A 1022 20.14 2.58 -2.26
C ARG A 1022 18.84 3.31 -2.07
N THR A 1023 18.94 4.45 -1.40
CA THR A 1023 18.02 5.58 -1.49
C THR A 1023 18.80 6.89 -1.51
N LEU A 1024 18.28 7.85 -2.27
CA LEU A 1024 18.48 9.29 -2.15
C LEU A 1024 17.15 9.95 -2.56
#